data_AF-A0AAW2V148-F1
#
_entry.id   AF-A0AAW2V148-F1
#
_cell.length_a   1.000
_cell.length_b   1.000
_cell.length_c   1.000
_cell.angle_alpha   90.00
_cell.angle_beta   90.00
_cell.angle_gamma   90.00
#
_symmetry.space_group_name_H-M   'P 1'
#
loop_
_entity.id
_entity.type
_entity.pdbx_description
1 polymer ?
#
loop_
_entity_poly.entity_id
_entity_poly.type
_entity_poly.pdbx_seq_one_letter_code
_entity_poly.pdbx_strand_id
1 'polypeptide(L)'
;MWYLCVFFHRLLEYRKAEFESLVGLFEGCSGATTLEWRLPEDHHPDSPFHFVNLPSEEMARDIAGRRRSFEELEEAIHSYPDDRKLPYLAPGTTFKITVESFGKAISSHEQSDRFQKLAFIPFKGKVNLRNPEHRFCLMDNDDYGDNNGLPPIVQRRIFFGREVGASDRKILQTYQLKSRKYLGPTAMDAEMAFLMANQAQVKPGKLVYDPFVFRVQILTFRVVMSCGCNVWSNFKQYGLSMPLSLLRADNNLPPWRSGLKEVFDAIICDPPYGVRAGGRKSGGRKLLKGVIGPYTIPDDKRTDHIPSTAPYSLVECVHDLLDLAARMLVMGGRLVYFYPVLREEDSPEPTFPEHPCFELIATCEQILSYRYSRVLLTMVKVAPYSEEIELAAKLKHIEFKENHLKWLEDGNLHSAVFSPADVQINGTGATEGTSRACKIWHAIVLIETKILGEEKEKEMYYILKRISSSASHHHHEGFGKLRVGFYAKTCPKAESIVRGVVQQAVAADQNNAPVLLRLHFHDCFVQGCDGSILIDKGSATDEKHAFGHQGVGGFDVIERAKAEVEAVCPGLVSCADILALAARDAVALTKGPSYEVETGRRDGVVSDVRLADSMPDVADSIHILRAKFSQKGLSDKDLVLLSAAHTIGTTACFFMTQRLYQFPASGGSDPSINPGFLPELKSTCPKNGDSSVRLAMDRGSEQTFDNQILKNIRSGFAVLQSDASLYQDKATKSVIDSYLGPRSSSFEADFAASMVKMGRIGVLTGSRGTIRRVCSSSNS
;
A
#
# COMPACT_ATOMS: atom_id res chain seq x y z
N MET A 1 27.41 0.38 -23.52
CA MET A 1 28.03 -0.14 -22.28
C MET A 1 26.95 -0.68 -21.37
N TRP A 2 27.21 -1.73 -20.59
CA TRP A 2 26.20 -2.37 -19.73
C TRP A 2 26.08 -1.75 -18.33
N TYR A 3 24.83 -1.61 -17.88
CA TYR A 3 24.46 -0.84 -16.70
C TYR A 3 23.36 -1.59 -15.89
N LEU A 4 23.48 -1.66 -14.56
CA LEU A 4 22.54 -2.30 -13.63
C LEU A 4 21.43 -1.34 -13.20
N CYS A 5 20.26 -1.45 -13.78
CA CYS A 5 19.07 -0.85 -13.19
C CYS A 5 18.61 -1.72 -12.00
N VAL A 6 18.55 -1.14 -10.81
CA VAL A 6 17.85 -1.72 -9.66
C VAL A 6 16.47 -1.06 -9.55
N PHE A 7 15.41 -1.84 -9.76
CA PHE A 7 14.02 -1.40 -9.70
C PHE A 7 13.31 -2.01 -8.49
N PHE A 8 13.10 -1.24 -7.43
CA PHE A 8 12.49 -1.70 -6.18
C PHE A 8 10.95 -1.86 -6.22
N HIS A 9 10.34 -2.01 -7.41
CA HIS A 9 8.88 -2.00 -7.60
C HIS A 9 8.41 -3.22 -8.38
N ARG A 10 7.33 -3.86 -7.90
CA ARG A 10 6.54 -4.91 -8.59
C ARG A 10 5.92 -4.52 -9.95
N LEU A 11 6.09 -3.27 -10.41
CA LEU A 11 5.57 -2.76 -11.69
C LEU A 11 6.74 -2.39 -12.61
N LEU A 12 7.52 -3.42 -12.96
CA LEU A 12 8.75 -3.33 -13.74
C LEU A 12 8.54 -2.63 -15.10
N GLU A 13 7.47 -2.97 -15.82
CA GLU A 13 7.22 -2.46 -17.18
C GLU A 13 6.98 -0.93 -17.21
N TYR A 14 6.36 -0.37 -16.16
CA TYR A 14 6.25 1.08 -16.00
C TYR A 14 7.62 1.76 -15.93
N ARG A 15 8.60 1.10 -15.30
CA ARG A 15 9.96 1.62 -15.09
C ARG A 15 10.87 1.42 -16.29
N LYS A 16 10.74 0.33 -17.07
CA LYS A 16 11.40 0.18 -18.38
C LYS A 16 10.96 1.28 -19.35
N ALA A 17 9.64 1.43 -19.55
CA ALA A 17 9.08 2.42 -20.46
C ALA A 17 9.35 3.88 -20.00
N GLU A 18 9.40 4.14 -18.70
CA GLU A 18 9.92 5.41 -18.15
C GLU A 18 11.39 5.63 -18.53
N PHE A 19 12.25 4.63 -18.32
CA PHE A 19 13.69 4.72 -18.55
C PHE A 19 14.04 4.96 -20.03
N GLU A 20 13.38 4.25 -20.95
CA GLU A 20 13.52 4.44 -22.40
C GLU A 20 13.02 5.83 -22.83
N SER A 21 11.92 6.29 -22.24
CA SER A 21 11.40 7.65 -22.48
C SER A 21 12.35 8.74 -21.98
N LEU A 22 13.06 8.50 -20.86
CA LEU A 22 14.09 9.39 -20.34
C LEU A 22 15.35 9.38 -21.21
N VAL A 23 15.82 8.24 -21.72
CA VAL A 23 16.94 8.19 -22.69
C VAL A 23 16.61 9.06 -23.91
N GLY A 24 15.45 8.86 -24.54
CA GLY A 24 15.01 9.69 -25.67
C GLY A 24 14.76 11.17 -25.32
N LEU A 25 14.68 11.55 -24.04
CA LEU A 25 14.59 12.94 -23.59
C LEU A 25 15.96 13.64 -23.56
N PHE A 26 17.03 12.87 -23.34
CA PHE A 26 18.41 13.35 -23.20
C PHE A 26 19.26 13.17 -24.48
N GLU A 27 18.98 12.18 -25.34
CA GLU A 27 19.70 12.00 -26.62
C GLU A 27 19.47 13.15 -27.63
N GLY A 28 18.38 13.91 -27.49
CA GLY A 28 18.13 15.14 -28.27
C GLY A 28 17.75 14.95 -29.75
N CYS A 29 17.83 13.73 -30.29
CA CYS A 29 17.46 13.40 -31.67
C CYS A 29 16.37 12.32 -31.77
N SER A 30 15.75 12.23 -32.95
CA SER A 30 14.51 11.48 -33.19
C SER A 30 14.74 9.99 -33.50
N GLY A 31 14.18 9.12 -32.67
CA GLY A 31 14.04 7.69 -32.93
C GLY A 31 13.43 6.95 -31.75
N ALA A 32 12.78 5.82 -32.00
CA ALA A 32 12.46 4.84 -30.96
C ALA A 32 13.71 3.99 -30.72
N THR A 33 14.66 4.50 -29.93
CA THR A 33 15.90 3.79 -29.58
C THR A 33 15.58 2.65 -28.60
N THR A 34 15.06 1.52 -29.10
CA THR A 34 14.80 0.32 -28.29
C THR A 34 16.11 -0.15 -27.66
N LEU A 35 16.17 -0.13 -26.32
CA LEU A 35 17.39 -0.44 -25.59
C LEU A 35 17.56 -1.96 -25.49
N GLU A 36 18.81 -2.43 -25.61
CA GLU A 36 19.12 -3.82 -25.28
C GLU A 36 19.03 -3.98 -23.75
N TRP A 37 17.97 -4.66 -23.30
CA TRP A 37 17.83 -5.14 -21.93
C TRP A 37 18.28 -6.59 -21.83
N ARG A 38 18.89 -6.97 -20.70
CA ARG A 38 19.06 -8.39 -20.33
C ARG A 38 18.88 -8.59 -18.84
N LEU A 39 18.49 -9.79 -18.43
CA LEU A 39 18.42 -10.18 -17.03
C LEU A 39 19.77 -10.78 -16.58
N PRO A 40 20.05 -10.87 -15.26
CA PRO A 40 21.18 -11.65 -14.74
C PRO A 40 21.14 -13.11 -15.19
N GLU A 41 22.27 -13.82 -15.31
CA GLU A 41 22.21 -15.30 -15.35
C GLU A 41 21.51 -15.84 -14.09
N ASP A 42 20.76 -16.94 -14.18
CA ASP A 42 19.98 -17.58 -13.10
C ASP A 42 19.10 -16.60 -12.28
N HIS A 43 18.16 -15.95 -12.96
CA HIS A 43 17.21 -14.98 -12.39
C HIS A 43 15.80 -15.56 -12.20
N HIS A 44 15.02 -14.96 -11.29
CA HIS A 44 13.56 -15.02 -11.37
C HIS A 44 13.08 -14.04 -12.46
N PRO A 45 12.05 -14.34 -13.29
CA PRO A 45 11.57 -13.43 -14.34
C PRO A 45 11.27 -12.01 -13.83
N ASP A 46 10.57 -11.91 -12.70
CA ASP A 46 10.28 -10.65 -11.98
C ASP A 46 11.50 -10.01 -11.26
N SER A 47 12.73 -10.30 -11.69
CA SER A 47 13.95 -9.81 -11.03
C SER A 47 14.00 -8.28 -10.98
N PRO A 48 14.15 -7.66 -9.79
CA PRO A 48 14.32 -6.22 -9.68
C PRO A 48 15.68 -5.74 -10.21
N PHE A 49 16.61 -6.65 -10.48
CA PHE A 49 17.91 -6.38 -11.06
C PHE A 49 17.85 -6.59 -12.57
N HIS A 50 18.06 -5.53 -13.34
CA HIS A 50 18.09 -5.53 -14.81
C HIS A 50 19.42 -4.98 -15.31
N PHE A 51 19.87 -5.48 -16.47
CA PHE A 51 20.91 -4.83 -17.25
C PHE A 51 20.30 -4.05 -18.41
N VAL A 52 20.90 -2.90 -18.76
CA VAL A 52 20.62 -2.13 -19.98
C VAL A 52 21.91 -1.71 -20.67
N ASN A 53 21.91 -1.64 -22.00
CA ASN A 53 23.02 -1.14 -22.79
C ASN A 53 22.80 0.35 -23.14
N LEU A 54 23.63 1.26 -22.62
CA LEU A 54 23.57 2.70 -22.95
C LEU A 54 24.84 3.19 -23.68
N PRO A 55 24.75 4.21 -24.57
CA PRO A 55 25.89 4.70 -25.36
C PRO A 55 27.09 5.25 -24.55
N SER A 56 26.87 6.07 -23.51
CA SER A 56 27.94 6.80 -22.81
C SER A 56 27.82 6.78 -21.28
N GLU A 57 28.91 7.04 -20.55
CA GLU A 57 28.87 7.23 -19.08
C GLU A 57 28.33 8.60 -18.67
N GLU A 58 28.11 9.52 -19.60
CA GLU A 58 27.46 10.81 -19.31
C GLU A 58 25.94 10.61 -19.29
N MET A 59 25.42 9.96 -20.33
CA MET A 59 24.04 9.48 -20.36
C MET A 59 23.78 8.50 -19.20
N ALA A 60 24.66 7.51 -19.00
CA ALA A 60 24.66 6.65 -17.81
C ALA A 60 25.31 7.32 -16.57
N ARG A 61 24.99 8.61 -16.35
CA ARG A 61 25.21 9.42 -15.14
C ARG A 61 24.02 10.35 -14.91
N ASP A 62 23.45 10.89 -15.98
CA ASP A 62 22.07 11.41 -16.00
C ASP A 62 21.05 10.30 -15.65
N ILE A 63 21.38 9.05 -16.02
CA ILE A 63 20.57 7.83 -15.83
C ILE A 63 21.31 6.75 -14.97
N ALA A 64 22.64 6.84 -14.86
CA ALA A 64 23.54 5.99 -14.02
C ALA A 64 23.74 4.48 -14.44
N GLY A 65 24.65 3.70 -13.81
CA GLY A 65 25.25 2.41 -14.28
C GLY A 65 24.95 1.03 -13.57
N ARG A 66 25.79 0.07 -13.09
CA ARG A 66 26.69 -1.03 -13.59
C ARG A 66 26.77 -2.25 -12.48
N ARG A 67 27.20 -3.57 -12.62
CA ARG A 67 27.03 -4.80 -11.66
C ARG A 67 28.25 -5.70 -11.13
N ARG A 68 28.36 -6.20 -9.84
CA ARG A 68 28.84 -7.61 -9.38
C ARG A 68 29.00 -8.00 -7.85
N SER A 69 29.15 -9.32 -7.50
CA SER A 69 28.95 -10.03 -6.18
C SER A 69 30.21 -10.48 -5.38
N PHE A 70 30.15 -10.81 -4.06
CA PHE A 70 31.27 -10.74 -3.06
C PHE A 70 32.53 -11.61 -3.25
N GLU A 71 32.49 -12.94 -3.24
CA GLU A 71 33.71 -13.75 -3.46
C GLU A 71 34.21 -13.54 -4.90
N GLU A 72 33.27 -13.45 -5.85
CA GLU A 72 33.51 -12.99 -7.22
C GLU A 72 33.96 -11.51 -7.29
N LEU A 73 33.90 -10.72 -6.20
CA LEU A 73 34.18 -9.27 -6.20
C LEU A 73 35.64 -9.04 -5.96
N GLU A 74 36.24 -9.85 -5.10
CA GLU A 74 37.69 -9.91 -4.93
C GLU A 74 38.32 -10.27 -6.28
N GLU A 75 37.88 -11.37 -6.90
CA GLU A 75 38.33 -11.76 -8.24
C GLU A 75 38.00 -10.72 -9.34
N ALA A 76 36.79 -10.14 -9.34
CA ALA A 76 36.40 -9.10 -10.30
C ALA A 76 37.15 -7.77 -10.11
N ILE A 77 37.58 -7.41 -8.89
CA ILE A 77 38.37 -6.20 -8.61
C ILE A 77 39.86 -6.45 -8.87
N HIS A 78 40.33 -7.68 -8.71
CA HIS A 78 41.69 -8.08 -9.12
C HIS A 78 41.83 -8.18 -10.65
N SER A 79 40.81 -8.64 -11.37
CA SER A 79 40.78 -8.72 -12.85
C SER A 79 40.33 -7.45 -13.57
N TYR A 80 39.75 -6.46 -12.87
CA TYR A 80 39.36 -5.19 -13.50
C TYR A 80 40.58 -4.34 -13.90
N PRO A 81 40.67 -3.84 -15.15
CA PRO A 81 41.86 -3.14 -15.65
C PRO A 81 42.29 -1.96 -14.77
N ASP A 82 43.57 -1.94 -14.39
CA ASP A 82 44.10 -0.98 -13.43
C ASP A 82 44.03 0.47 -13.94
N ASP A 83 44.15 0.71 -15.24
CA ASP A 83 43.95 2.03 -15.87
C ASP A 83 42.55 2.61 -15.60
N ARG A 84 41.54 1.76 -15.50
CA ARG A 84 40.14 2.14 -15.21
C ARG A 84 39.80 2.15 -13.71
N LYS A 85 40.73 1.73 -12.86
CA LYS A 85 40.58 1.51 -11.41
C LYS A 85 41.38 2.52 -10.59
N LEU A 86 42.66 2.70 -10.94
CA LEU A 86 43.61 3.59 -10.29
C LEU A 86 43.14 5.05 -10.14
N PRO A 87 42.42 5.68 -11.10
CA PRO A 87 41.93 7.05 -10.94
C PRO A 87 41.05 7.24 -9.70
N TYR A 88 40.31 6.21 -9.30
CA TYR A 88 39.35 6.26 -8.20
C TYR A 88 39.91 5.74 -6.86
N LEU A 89 41.12 5.16 -6.85
CA LEU A 89 41.80 4.64 -5.65
C LEU A 89 43.01 5.50 -5.22
N ALA A 90 43.32 6.57 -5.96
CA ALA A 90 44.52 7.39 -5.76
C ALA A 90 44.54 8.14 -4.40
N PRO A 91 45.73 8.43 -3.82
CA PRO A 91 45.83 9.15 -2.54
C PRO A 91 45.28 10.59 -2.52
N GLY A 92 45.06 11.18 -3.70
CA GLY A 92 44.58 12.55 -3.84
C GLY A 92 43.06 12.72 -3.77
N THR A 93 42.28 11.64 -3.92
CA THR A 93 40.80 11.73 -4.03
C THR A 93 40.09 11.40 -2.73
N THR A 94 38.82 11.80 -2.64
CA THR A 94 37.93 11.54 -1.50
C THR A 94 36.80 10.60 -1.88
N PHE A 95 36.48 9.66 -0.99
CA PHE A 95 35.46 8.64 -1.25
C PHE A 95 34.54 8.35 -0.08
N LYS A 96 33.41 7.69 -0.37
CA LYS A 96 32.46 7.16 0.60
C LYS A 96 31.96 5.81 0.11
N ILE A 97 31.82 4.84 1.01
CA ILE A 97 31.09 3.60 0.74
C ILE A 97 29.77 3.67 1.52
N THR A 98 28.64 3.48 0.83
CA THR A 98 27.36 3.14 1.45
C THR A 98 27.16 1.64 1.43
N VAL A 99 26.55 1.08 2.48
CA VAL A 99 26.11 -0.31 2.48
C VAL A 99 24.60 -0.32 2.55
N GLU A 100 23.95 -0.98 1.59
CA GLU A 100 22.50 -1.15 1.51
C GLU A 100 22.14 -2.63 1.41
N SER A 101 20.86 -2.95 1.56
CA SER A 101 20.32 -4.27 1.26
C SER A 101 18.95 -4.06 0.61
N PHE A 102 18.68 -4.80 -0.45
CA PHE A 102 17.44 -4.72 -1.19
C PHE A 102 16.32 -5.35 -0.35
N GLY A 103 15.15 -4.71 -0.29
CA GLY A 103 14.01 -5.18 0.52
C GLY A 103 14.19 -5.15 2.06
N LYS A 104 15.43 -5.12 2.58
CA LYS A 104 15.77 -5.25 4.00
C LYS A 104 16.49 -4.01 4.54
N ALA A 105 16.03 -3.47 5.67
CA ALA A 105 16.79 -2.48 6.44
C ALA A 105 17.88 -3.18 7.26
N ILE A 106 19.14 -2.93 6.95
CA ILE A 106 20.30 -3.50 7.66
C ILE A 106 20.79 -2.60 8.80
N SER A 107 21.11 -3.23 9.92
CA SER A 107 21.62 -2.56 11.12
C SER A 107 23.03 -1.99 10.93
N SER A 108 23.43 -1.02 11.77
CA SER A 108 24.79 -0.47 11.76
C SER A 108 25.87 -1.53 12.03
N HIS A 109 25.53 -2.63 12.71
CA HIS A 109 26.40 -3.78 12.92
C HIS A 109 26.61 -4.53 11.59
N GLU A 110 25.53 -4.98 10.94
CA GLU A 110 25.58 -5.64 9.63
C GLU A 110 26.30 -4.78 8.57
N GLN A 111 26.08 -3.46 8.58
CA GLN A 111 26.79 -2.52 7.71
C GLN A 111 28.30 -2.49 8.01
N SER A 112 28.70 -2.55 9.28
CA SER A 112 30.11 -2.57 9.70
C SER A 112 30.79 -3.89 9.34
N ASP A 113 30.13 -5.04 9.57
CA ASP A 113 30.64 -6.36 9.21
C ASP A 113 30.86 -6.46 7.69
N ARG A 114 29.88 -6.00 6.91
CA ARG A 114 29.94 -5.95 5.44
C ARG A 114 31.02 -4.98 4.94
N PHE A 115 31.27 -3.87 5.65
CA PHE A 115 32.36 -2.94 5.34
C PHE A 115 33.74 -3.55 5.64
N GLN A 116 33.91 -4.27 6.76
CA GLN A 116 35.17 -4.97 7.08
C GLN A 116 35.54 -6.01 6.01
N LYS A 117 34.54 -6.67 5.40
CA LYS A 117 34.75 -7.59 4.27
C LYS A 117 35.28 -6.92 2.99
N LEU A 118 35.26 -5.59 2.86
CA LEU A 118 35.84 -4.87 1.72
C LEU A 118 37.33 -4.52 1.90
N ALA A 119 37.98 -4.98 2.97
CA ALA A 119 39.37 -4.63 3.29
C ALA A 119 40.42 -5.04 2.24
N PHE A 120 40.08 -5.94 1.32
CA PHE A 120 40.93 -6.32 0.18
C PHE A 120 41.06 -5.20 -0.87
N ILE A 121 40.13 -4.24 -0.93
CA ILE A 121 40.14 -3.16 -1.92
C ILE A 121 41.13 -2.07 -1.48
N PRO A 122 42.22 -1.79 -2.24
CA PRO A 122 43.30 -0.90 -1.79
C PRO A 122 42.97 0.58 -2.02
N PHE A 123 41.93 1.09 -1.35
CA PHE A 123 41.60 2.51 -1.30
C PHE A 123 42.71 3.32 -0.59
N LYS A 124 43.42 4.18 -1.33
CA LYS A 124 44.46 5.07 -0.76
C LYS A 124 43.99 6.50 -0.53
N GLY A 125 42.83 6.88 -1.07
CA GLY A 125 42.18 8.18 -0.87
C GLY A 125 41.63 8.38 0.54
N LYS A 126 40.99 9.54 0.79
CA LYS A 126 40.45 9.90 2.13
C LYS A 126 38.94 9.68 2.22
N VAL A 127 38.46 9.13 3.33
CA VAL A 127 37.02 8.97 3.57
C VAL A 127 36.36 10.32 3.84
N ASN A 128 35.32 10.66 3.07
CA ASN A 128 34.52 11.88 3.25
C ASN A 128 33.03 11.53 3.26
N LEU A 129 32.42 11.51 4.44
CA LEU A 129 31.02 11.09 4.60
C LEU A 129 29.99 12.13 4.13
N ARG A 130 30.41 13.40 3.95
CA ARG A 130 29.52 14.54 3.62
C ARG A 130 29.51 14.88 2.13
N ASN A 131 30.67 15.10 1.52
CA ASN A 131 30.79 15.50 0.11
C ASN A 131 32.01 14.83 -0.58
N PRO A 132 31.97 13.51 -0.78
CA PRO A 132 33.04 12.77 -1.48
C PRO A 132 33.01 13.02 -2.99
N GLU A 133 34.18 13.01 -3.62
CA GLU A 133 34.29 13.00 -5.10
C GLU A 133 33.83 11.66 -5.69
N HIS A 134 34.00 10.55 -4.96
CA HIS A 134 33.63 9.21 -5.41
C HIS A 134 32.72 8.51 -4.40
N ARG A 135 31.47 8.27 -4.80
CA ARG A 135 30.51 7.49 -4.02
C ARG A 135 30.53 6.05 -4.53
N PHE A 136 30.65 5.10 -3.62
CA PHE A 136 30.54 3.67 -3.89
C PHE A 136 29.38 3.11 -3.08
N CYS A 137 28.68 2.12 -3.60
CA CYS A 137 27.69 1.38 -2.84
C CYS A 137 28.02 -0.11 -2.86
N LEU A 138 27.74 -0.77 -1.73
CA LEU A 138 27.68 -2.21 -1.56
C LEU A 138 26.22 -2.57 -1.25
N MET A 139 25.50 -3.14 -2.21
CA MET A 139 24.11 -3.58 -2.06
C MET A 139 24.02 -5.10 -2.18
N ASP A 140 23.13 -5.76 -1.44
CA ASP A 140 22.84 -7.18 -1.66
C ASP A 140 21.34 -7.50 -1.64
N ASN A 141 20.96 -8.66 -2.15
CA ASN A 141 19.62 -9.25 -1.99
C ASN A 141 19.65 -10.34 -0.90
N ASP A 142 20.17 -10.00 0.28
CA ASP A 142 20.06 -10.86 1.48
C ASP A 142 18.58 -11.15 1.78
N ASP A 143 18.27 -12.34 2.29
CA ASP A 143 16.88 -12.82 2.40
C ASP A 143 15.95 -11.79 3.06
N TYR A 144 15.03 -11.28 2.25
CA TYR A 144 14.07 -10.24 2.62
C TYR A 144 12.71 -10.80 3.08
N GLY A 145 12.54 -12.13 3.05
CA GLY A 145 11.42 -12.87 3.63
C GLY A 145 10.06 -12.69 2.92
N ASP A 146 9.17 -13.68 3.14
CA ASP A 146 7.89 -13.86 2.42
C ASP A 146 6.91 -12.68 2.50
N ASN A 147 7.18 -11.69 3.36
CA ASN A 147 6.22 -10.65 3.73
C ASN A 147 6.33 -9.35 2.93
N ASN A 148 7.37 -9.15 2.11
CA ASN A 148 7.54 -7.87 1.40
C ASN A 148 6.68 -7.74 0.12
N GLY A 149 6.24 -8.84 -0.49
CA GLY A 149 5.48 -8.84 -1.75
C GLY A 149 6.35 -8.72 -3.01
N LEU A 150 7.63 -9.06 -2.90
CA LEU A 150 8.59 -9.23 -3.99
C LEU A 150 8.83 -10.73 -4.23
N PRO A 151 9.40 -11.14 -5.37
CA PRO A 151 9.58 -12.56 -5.70
C PRO A 151 10.58 -13.26 -4.76
N PRO A 152 10.42 -14.57 -4.52
CA PRO A 152 11.38 -15.35 -3.74
C PRO A 152 12.77 -15.32 -4.38
N ILE A 153 13.81 -15.29 -3.54
CA ILE A 153 15.18 -15.12 -4.01
C ILE A 153 15.75 -16.47 -4.47
N VAL A 154 15.90 -16.65 -5.78
CA VAL A 154 16.53 -17.84 -6.38
C VAL A 154 17.97 -18.02 -5.86
N GLN A 155 18.70 -16.92 -5.66
CA GLN A 155 20.08 -16.94 -5.17
C GLN A 155 20.49 -15.59 -4.53
N ARG A 156 21.20 -15.65 -3.40
CA ARG A 156 21.86 -14.47 -2.82
C ARG A 156 22.99 -13.99 -3.74
N ARG A 157 23.06 -12.68 -3.93
CA ARG A 157 24.04 -11.92 -4.71
C ARG A 157 24.29 -10.57 -4.06
N ILE A 158 25.46 -10.03 -4.36
CA ILE A 158 25.94 -8.74 -3.92
C ILE A 158 26.23 -7.89 -5.17
N PHE A 159 26.27 -6.58 -5.00
CA PHE A 159 26.51 -5.57 -6.02
C PHE A 159 27.39 -4.48 -5.41
N PHE A 160 28.66 -4.44 -5.79
CA PHE A 160 29.54 -3.32 -5.48
C PHE A 160 29.80 -2.45 -6.71
N GLY A 161 30.15 -1.18 -6.50
CA GLY A 161 30.64 -0.29 -7.56
C GLY A 161 30.45 1.19 -7.25
N ARG A 162 30.76 2.05 -8.23
CA ARG A 162 30.67 3.52 -8.11
C ARG A 162 29.24 3.97 -8.37
N GLU A 163 28.58 4.56 -7.37
CA GLU A 163 27.29 5.23 -7.53
C GLU A 163 27.46 6.40 -8.52
N VAL A 164 26.80 6.31 -9.66
CA VAL A 164 26.90 7.33 -10.73
C VAL A 164 25.77 8.38 -10.66
N GLY A 165 24.66 8.05 -9.99
CA GLY A 165 23.50 8.91 -9.73
C GLY A 165 22.46 8.20 -8.84
N ALA A 166 21.52 8.96 -8.27
CA ALA A 166 20.43 8.45 -7.42
C ALA A 166 19.26 9.46 -7.35
N SER A 167 18.02 8.98 -7.19
CA SER A 167 16.80 9.80 -7.16
C SER A 167 16.46 10.36 -5.76
N ASP A 168 15.99 11.63 -5.67
CA ASP A 168 15.59 12.22 -4.39
C ASP A 168 14.22 11.71 -3.92
N ARG A 169 14.26 10.85 -2.90
CA ARG A 169 13.10 10.27 -2.22
C ARG A 169 12.12 11.30 -1.64
N LYS A 170 12.56 12.54 -1.37
CA LYS A 170 11.73 13.60 -0.75
C LYS A 170 10.65 14.13 -1.69
N ILE A 171 10.86 14.10 -3.01
CA ILE A 171 9.94 14.73 -3.96
C ILE A 171 8.57 14.07 -3.93
N LEU A 172 8.53 12.72 -3.93
CA LEU A 172 7.29 11.95 -3.84
C LEU A 172 6.62 12.09 -2.46
N GLN A 173 7.39 12.22 -1.38
CA GLN A 173 6.84 12.52 -0.04
C GLN A 173 6.18 13.90 0.01
N THR A 174 6.73 14.88 -0.70
CA THR A 174 6.19 16.26 -0.75
C THR A 174 4.79 16.28 -1.38
N TYR A 175 4.58 15.56 -2.48
CA TYR A 175 3.34 15.62 -3.28
C TYR A 175 2.27 14.57 -2.93
N GLN A 176 2.43 13.78 -1.86
CA GLN A 176 1.49 12.72 -1.46
C GLN A 176 0.05 13.22 -1.31
N LEU A 177 -0.92 12.40 -1.74
CA LEU A 177 -2.35 12.72 -1.66
C LEU A 177 -2.80 13.10 -0.23
N LYS A 178 -2.28 12.40 0.79
CA LYS A 178 -2.58 12.63 2.21
C LYS A 178 -2.09 13.99 2.75
N SER A 179 -1.19 14.69 2.06
CA SER A 179 -0.64 15.98 2.49
C SER A 179 -1.28 17.20 1.80
N ARG A 180 -2.08 17.01 0.74
CA ARG A 180 -2.64 18.09 -0.08
C ARG A 180 -3.75 18.84 0.69
N LYS A 181 -3.66 20.18 0.78
CA LYS A 181 -4.70 21.04 1.38
C LYS A 181 -6.04 20.99 0.64
N TYR A 182 -6.01 20.68 -0.65
CA TYR A 182 -7.20 20.43 -1.46
C TYR A 182 -7.05 19.09 -2.20
N LEU A 183 -7.98 18.17 -1.98
CA LEU A 183 -8.00 16.86 -2.62
C LEU A 183 -9.22 16.74 -3.54
N GLY A 184 -8.97 16.71 -4.85
CA GLY A 184 -10.03 16.50 -5.85
C GLY A 184 -10.44 15.02 -5.92
N PRO A 185 -11.70 14.71 -6.28
CA PRO A 185 -12.19 13.32 -6.39
C PRO A 185 -11.56 12.52 -7.55
N THR A 186 -10.88 13.20 -8.48
CA THR A 186 -10.06 12.60 -9.55
C THR A 186 -8.56 12.75 -9.31
N ALA A 187 -8.13 12.98 -8.06
CA ALA A 187 -6.72 13.20 -7.75
C ALA A 187 -5.89 11.93 -7.95
N MET A 188 -5.01 11.95 -8.95
CA MET A 188 -4.04 10.90 -9.22
C MET A 188 -2.93 10.86 -8.16
N ASP A 189 -2.48 9.65 -7.83
CA ASP A 189 -1.31 9.45 -6.97
C ASP A 189 -0.04 10.11 -7.55
N ALA A 190 0.84 10.55 -6.65
CA ALA A 190 2.05 11.26 -7.04
C ALA A 190 3.01 10.40 -7.86
N GLU A 191 3.21 9.11 -7.52
CA GLU A 191 4.14 8.24 -8.24
C GLU A 191 3.66 7.97 -9.67
N MET A 192 2.36 7.71 -9.84
CA MET A 192 1.74 7.56 -11.16
C MET A 192 1.84 8.85 -11.99
N ALA A 193 1.61 10.02 -11.39
CA ALA A 193 1.70 11.30 -12.09
C ALA A 193 3.13 11.61 -12.58
N PHE A 194 4.17 11.30 -11.80
CA PHE A 194 5.57 11.45 -12.25
C PHE A 194 5.94 10.42 -13.34
N LEU A 195 5.53 9.15 -13.20
CA LEU A 195 5.72 8.12 -14.23
C LEU A 195 5.12 8.54 -15.57
N MET A 196 3.87 9.04 -15.56
CA MET A 196 3.21 9.51 -16.78
C MET A 196 3.86 10.76 -17.36
N ALA A 197 4.35 11.70 -16.53
CA ALA A 197 5.09 12.86 -17.00
C ALA A 197 6.43 12.50 -17.66
N ASN A 198 7.13 11.50 -17.12
CA ASN A 198 8.38 10.99 -17.68
C ASN A 198 8.15 10.21 -18.98
N GLN A 199 7.14 9.32 -19.04
CA GLN A 199 6.75 8.64 -20.29
C GLN A 199 6.24 9.62 -21.36
N ALA A 200 5.59 10.72 -20.95
CA ALA A 200 5.19 11.81 -21.84
C ALA A 200 6.34 12.79 -22.20
N GLN A 201 7.56 12.54 -21.73
CA GLN A 201 8.75 13.35 -22.01
C GLN A 201 8.56 14.84 -21.66
N VAL A 202 7.93 15.14 -20.52
CA VAL A 202 7.69 16.50 -20.03
C VAL A 202 8.98 17.10 -19.47
N LYS A 203 9.31 18.32 -19.90
CA LYS A 203 10.42 19.13 -19.36
C LYS A 203 10.04 20.62 -19.32
N PRO A 204 10.73 21.46 -18.53
CA PRO A 204 10.47 22.90 -18.49
C PRO A 204 10.43 23.52 -19.89
N GLY A 205 9.44 24.38 -20.14
CA GLY A 205 9.19 24.99 -21.44
C GLY A 205 8.14 24.25 -22.31
N LYS A 206 7.85 22.98 -22.05
CA LYS A 206 6.78 22.24 -22.74
C LYS A 206 5.38 22.65 -22.26
N LEU A 207 4.41 22.66 -23.17
CA LEU A 207 2.99 22.85 -22.88
C LEU A 207 2.26 21.51 -22.80
N VAL A 208 1.78 21.18 -21.59
CA VAL A 208 1.12 19.90 -21.28
C VAL A 208 -0.37 20.13 -21.02
N TYR A 209 -1.22 19.22 -21.51
CA TYR A 209 -2.67 19.31 -21.35
C TYR A 209 -3.28 18.04 -20.72
N ASP A 210 -4.17 18.25 -19.75
CA ASP A 210 -5.05 17.21 -19.19
C ASP A 210 -6.50 17.65 -19.43
N PRO A 211 -7.25 17.02 -20.36
CA PRO A 211 -8.66 17.37 -20.60
C PRO A 211 -9.60 17.05 -19.43
N PHE A 212 -9.13 16.37 -18.39
CA PHE A 212 -9.95 15.58 -17.47
C PHE A 212 -9.83 15.97 -15.98
N VAL A 213 -9.06 17.00 -15.64
CA VAL A 213 -8.98 17.55 -14.28
C VAL A 213 -10.38 18.00 -13.79
N PHE A 214 -10.69 17.84 -12.50
CA PHE A 214 -11.94 18.27 -11.82
C PHE A 214 -13.26 17.56 -12.20
N ARG A 215 -13.21 16.42 -12.91
CA ARG A 215 -14.36 15.89 -13.66
C ARG A 215 -15.66 15.54 -12.92
N VAL A 216 -15.69 15.50 -11.58
CA VAL A 216 -16.93 15.20 -10.82
C VAL A 216 -17.76 16.46 -10.51
N GLN A 217 -17.21 17.66 -10.67
CA GLN A 217 -17.87 18.92 -10.28
C GLN A 217 -18.19 19.84 -11.46
N ILE A 218 -18.95 19.30 -12.41
CA ILE A 218 -19.92 20.12 -13.15
C ILE A 218 -21.02 20.65 -12.19
N LEU A 219 -21.25 19.96 -11.06
CA LEU A 219 -22.08 20.40 -9.94
C LEU A 219 -21.40 21.52 -9.12
N THR A 220 -21.84 22.75 -9.37
CA THR A 220 -21.72 23.96 -8.53
C THR A 220 -20.33 24.50 -8.17
N PHE A 221 -20.09 25.75 -8.56
CA PHE A 221 -18.96 26.60 -8.11
C PHE A 221 -18.74 26.60 -6.58
N ARG A 222 -19.80 26.42 -5.78
CA ARG A 222 -19.73 26.35 -4.30
C ARG A 222 -18.76 25.30 -3.78
N VAL A 223 -18.58 24.16 -4.45
CA VAL A 223 -17.76 23.05 -3.93
C VAL A 223 -16.27 23.21 -4.26
N VAL A 224 -15.91 24.21 -5.08
CA VAL A 224 -14.53 24.73 -5.17
C VAL A 224 -14.10 25.44 -3.86
N MET A 225 -15.02 25.66 -2.90
CA MET A 225 -14.76 26.29 -1.61
C MET A 225 -15.27 25.46 -0.42
N SER A 226 -14.88 24.19 -0.32
CA SER A 226 -14.99 23.47 0.96
C SER A 226 -13.96 24.03 1.96
N CYS A 227 -14.44 24.46 3.14
CA CYS A 227 -13.58 24.93 4.24
C CYS A 227 -12.60 26.07 3.88
N GLY A 228 -12.93 26.88 2.86
CA GLY A 228 -12.06 27.96 2.37
C GLY A 228 -10.82 27.50 1.59
N CYS A 229 -10.64 26.20 1.37
CA CYS A 229 -9.54 25.63 0.59
C CYS A 229 -10.00 25.24 -0.82
N ASN A 230 -9.08 25.31 -1.78
CA ASN A 230 -9.33 25.17 -3.22
C ASN A 230 -8.05 24.73 -3.96
N VAL A 231 -8.11 24.52 -5.29
CA VAL A 231 -6.92 24.17 -6.09
C VAL A 231 -5.73 25.12 -5.86
N TRP A 232 -5.98 26.43 -5.79
CA TRP A 232 -4.97 27.46 -5.54
C TRP A 232 -4.23 27.28 -4.19
N SER A 233 -4.89 26.64 -3.22
CA SER A 233 -4.30 26.31 -1.91
C SER A 233 -3.17 25.28 -2.03
N ASN A 234 -3.21 24.39 -3.03
CA ASN A 234 -2.11 23.46 -3.32
C ASN A 234 -0.92 24.17 -3.99
N PHE A 235 -1.18 25.07 -4.96
CA PHE A 235 -0.11 25.87 -5.57
C PHE A 235 0.64 26.71 -4.51
N LYS A 236 -0.11 27.38 -3.62
CA LYS A 236 0.45 28.11 -2.47
C LYS A 236 1.12 27.20 -1.43
N GLN A 237 0.67 25.96 -1.26
CA GLN A 237 1.31 24.98 -0.37
C GLN A 237 2.70 24.57 -0.88
N TYR A 238 2.82 24.34 -2.18
CA TYR A 238 4.03 23.79 -2.79
C TYR A 238 4.99 24.85 -3.35
N GLY A 239 4.72 26.14 -3.12
CA GLY A 239 5.54 27.24 -3.64
C GLY A 239 5.52 27.37 -5.16
N LEU A 240 4.50 26.80 -5.82
CA LEU A 240 4.38 26.78 -7.27
C LEU A 240 3.87 28.13 -7.80
N SER A 241 4.25 28.45 -9.04
CA SER A 241 3.71 29.61 -9.76
C SER A 241 2.19 29.50 -9.86
N MET A 242 1.48 30.56 -9.45
CA MET A 242 0.02 30.61 -9.51
C MET A 242 -0.46 30.57 -10.97
N PRO A 243 -1.41 29.70 -11.35
CA PRO A 243 -2.02 29.72 -12.68
C PRO A 243 -2.60 31.08 -13.07
N LEU A 244 -2.69 31.39 -14.37
CA LEU A 244 -3.35 32.63 -14.82
C LEU A 244 -4.87 32.58 -14.61
N SER A 245 -5.50 31.42 -14.78
CA SER A 245 -6.94 31.21 -14.60
C SER A 245 -7.28 29.72 -14.51
N LEU A 246 -8.55 29.39 -14.23
CA LEU A 246 -9.11 28.05 -14.37
C LEU A 246 -10.06 28.02 -15.57
N LEU A 247 -9.70 27.26 -16.61
CA LEU A 247 -10.58 26.99 -17.74
C LEU A 247 -11.38 25.71 -17.47
N ARG A 248 -12.72 25.81 -17.46
CA ARG A 248 -13.60 24.63 -17.50
C ARG A 248 -13.84 24.23 -18.96
N ALA A 249 -13.23 23.14 -19.38
CA ALA A 249 -13.42 22.54 -20.70
C ALA A 249 -14.34 21.29 -20.62
N ASP A 250 -14.72 20.79 -21.79
CA ASP A 250 -15.34 19.48 -22.00
C ASP A 250 -14.66 18.83 -23.20
N ASN A 251 -14.34 17.54 -23.13
CA ASN A 251 -13.62 16.85 -24.21
C ASN A 251 -14.52 16.53 -25.41
N ASN A 252 -15.83 16.37 -25.18
CA ASN A 252 -16.84 16.18 -26.23
C ASN A 252 -17.17 17.49 -26.98
N LEU A 253 -16.85 18.66 -26.39
CA LEU A 253 -16.99 19.99 -26.99
C LEU A 253 -15.82 20.89 -26.55
N PRO A 254 -14.60 20.66 -27.08
CA PRO A 254 -13.40 21.33 -26.60
C PRO A 254 -13.41 22.82 -26.98
N PRO A 255 -12.99 23.74 -26.09
CA PRO A 255 -13.13 25.19 -26.26
C PRO A 255 -12.11 25.81 -27.24
N TRP A 256 -11.57 25.02 -28.17
CA TRP A 256 -10.53 25.42 -29.10
C TRP A 256 -11.12 26.06 -30.36
N ARG A 257 -10.35 26.96 -30.98
CA ARG A 257 -10.72 27.56 -32.28
C ARG A 257 -10.54 26.50 -33.37
N SER A 258 -11.40 26.47 -34.38
CA SER A 258 -11.37 25.45 -35.45
C SER A 258 -10.06 25.36 -36.22
N GLY A 259 -9.36 26.50 -36.41
CA GLY A 259 -8.03 26.55 -37.03
C GLY A 259 -6.86 26.23 -36.09
N LEU A 260 -7.11 25.84 -34.84
CA LEU A 260 -6.07 25.51 -33.87
C LEU A 260 -5.70 24.03 -33.97
N LYS A 261 -4.45 23.75 -34.33
CA LYS A 261 -3.86 22.41 -34.44
C LYS A 261 -2.43 22.46 -33.86
N GLU A 262 -1.91 21.32 -33.40
CA GLU A 262 -0.50 21.11 -33.02
C GLU A 262 0.08 22.14 -32.01
N VAL A 263 -0.51 22.18 -30.81
CA VAL A 263 -0.23 23.16 -29.74
C VAL A 263 0.44 22.54 -28.51
N PHE A 264 0.17 21.26 -28.22
CA PHE A 264 0.64 20.60 -27.00
C PHE A 264 1.82 19.66 -27.28
N ASP A 265 2.83 19.70 -26.42
CA ASP A 265 3.95 18.74 -26.43
C ASP A 265 3.54 17.36 -25.90
N ALA A 266 2.57 17.35 -24.99
CA ALA A 266 2.12 16.17 -24.27
C ALA A 266 0.66 16.30 -23.81
N ILE A 267 -0.06 15.18 -23.84
CA ILE A 267 -1.38 15.04 -23.21
C ILE A 267 -1.29 13.91 -22.19
N ILE A 268 -1.70 14.19 -20.95
CA ILE A 268 -1.58 13.27 -19.80
C ILE A 268 -2.91 13.25 -19.06
N CYS A 269 -3.57 12.10 -18.88
CA CYS A 269 -4.90 12.08 -18.26
C CYS A 269 -5.40 10.73 -17.70
N ASP A 270 -6.43 10.76 -16.84
CA ASP A 270 -7.15 9.57 -16.32
C ASP A 270 -8.63 9.60 -16.84
N PRO A 271 -8.97 8.87 -17.93
CA PRO A 271 -10.33 8.75 -18.48
C PRO A 271 -11.40 8.32 -17.45
N PRO A 272 -12.70 8.61 -17.69
CA PRO A 272 -13.76 8.39 -16.71
C PRO A 272 -14.40 7.02 -16.94
N TYR A 273 -13.63 5.96 -16.76
CA TYR A 273 -14.00 4.57 -17.10
C TYR A 273 -15.12 3.95 -16.23
N GLY A 274 -16.04 4.75 -15.71
CA GLY A 274 -17.27 4.33 -15.04
C GLY A 274 -17.12 3.90 -13.57
N VAL A 275 -15.98 3.32 -13.18
CA VAL A 275 -15.81 2.59 -11.91
C VAL A 275 -15.90 3.45 -10.64
N ARG A 276 -15.33 4.65 -10.62
CA ARG A 276 -15.39 5.56 -9.45
C ARG A 276 -16.49 6.62 -9.55
N ALA A 277 -16.84 6.98 -10.78
CA ALA A 277 -17.98 7.83 -11.13
C ALA A 277 -18.28 7.59 -12.61
N GLY A 278 -19.57 7.55 -12.98
CA GLY A 278 -19.98 7.47 -14.38
C GLY A 278 -19.52 8.68 -15.19
N GLY A 279 -18.97 8.45 -16.39
CA GLY A 279 -18.57 9.52 -17.30
C GLY A 279 -19.72 10.48 -17.60
N ARG A 280 -19.40 11.78 -17.67
CA ARG A 280 -20.37 12.84 -18.01
C ARG A 280 -19.78 13.82 -19.00
N LYS A 281 -20.63 14.29 -19.91
CA LYS A 281 -20.36 15.31 -20.92
C LYS A 281 -21.47 16.36 -20.92
N SER A 282 -21.22 17.51 -21.50
CA SER A 282 -22.21 18.59 -21.67
C SER A 282 -23.27 18.17 -22.68
N GLY A 283 -24.53 18.24 -22.28
CA GLY A 283 -25.66 17.80 -23.08
C GLY A 283 -26.96 17.79 -22.28
N GLY A 284 -28.03 18.34 -22.84
CA GLY A 284 -29.34 18.34 -22.18
C GLY A 284 -30.00 16.96 -22.22
N ARG A 285 -30.49 16.47 -21.07
CA ARG A 285 -31.30 15.22 -20.99
C ARG A 285 -32.49 15.17 -21.96
N LYS A 286 -32.95 16.31 -22.47
CA LYS A 286 -34.05 16.44 -23.45
C LYS A 286 -33.62 16.34 -24.93
N LEU A 287 -32.34 16.48 -25.25
CA LEU A 287 -31.83 16.31 -26.63
C LEU A 287 -31.88 14.84 -27.07
N LEU A 288 -31.73 13.90 -26.12
CA LEU A 288 -31.79 12.44 -26.32
C LEU A 288 -33.18 11.89 -26.72
N LYS A 289 -34.14 12.77 -27.07
CA LYS A 289 -35.43 12.41 -27.68
C LYS A 289 -35.79 13.26 -28.91
N GLY A 290 -34.85 14.00 -29.49
CA GLY A 290 -34.96 14.57 -30.84
C GLY A 290 -35.93 15.75 -31.08
N VAL A 291 -36.54 16.34 -30.03
CA VAL A 291 -37.69 17.28 -30.19
C VAL A 291 -37.35 18.77 -30.04
N ILE A 292 -36.15 19.16 -29.61
CA ILE A 292 -35.79 20.59 -29.41
C ILE A 292 -34.39 20.89 -29.97
N GLY A 293 -34.27 21.98 -30.74
CA GLY A 293 -33.00 22.51 -31.26
C GLY A 293 -32.08 23.09 -30.17
N PRO A 294 -30.91 23.64 -30.55
CA PRO A 294 -29.92 24.13 -29.60
C PRO A 294 -30.46 25.30 -28.77
N TYR A 295 -30.63 25.07 -27.46
CA TYR A 295 -31.02 26.11 -26.50
C TYR A 295 -29.89 27.14 -26.36
N THR A 296 -30.09 28.31 -26.95
CA THR A 296 -29.17 29.45 -26.78
C THR A 296 -29.41 30.05 -25.39
N ILE A 297 -28.35 30.15 -24.59
CA ILE A 297 -28.41 30.70 -23.24
C ILE A 297 -28.65 32.23 -23.34
N PRO A 298 -29.74 32.77 -22.77
CA PRO A 298 -29.99 34.21 -22.69
C PRO A 298 -28.82 34.96 -22.05
N ASP A 299 -28.50 36.15 -22.56
CA ASP A 299 -27.32 36.92 -22.13
C ASP A 299 -27.30 37.19 -20.61
N ASP A 300 -28.47 37.46 -20.01
CA ASP A 300 -28.66 37.66 -18.57
C ASP A 300 -28.36 36.42 -17.70
N LYS A 301 -28.18 35.24 -18.32
CA LYS A 301 -27.99 33.95 -17.65
C LYS A 301 -26.69 33.25 -18.06
N ARG A 302 -25.78 33.93 -18.76
CA ARG A 302 -24.50 33.34 -19.21
C ARG A 302 -23.42 33.32 -18.13
N THR A 303 -23.39 34.30 -17.23
CA THR A 303 -22.30 34.52 -16.26
C THR A 303 -22.12 33.40 -15.25
N ASP A 304 -23.20 32.73 -14.86
CA ASP A 304 -23.24 31.65 -13.88
C ASP A 304 -23.86 30.36 -14.45
N HIS A 305 -24.02 30.26 -15.78
CA HIS A 305 -24.65 29.11 -16.41
C HIS A 305 -23.90 27.80 -16.09
N ILE A 306 -24.64 26.80 -15.63
CA ILE A 306 -24.14 25.43 -15.50
C ILE A 306 -24.76 24.60 -16.63
N PRO A 307 -23.99 24.24 -17.69
CA PRO A 307 -24.46 23.34 -18.73
C PRO A 307 -25.01 22.05 -18.15
N SER A 308 -26.18 21.63 -18.64
CA SER A 308 -26.76 20.32 -18.35
C SER A 308 -25.82 19.20 -18.84
N THR A 309 -25.91 18.01 -18.24
CA THR A 309 -25.02 16.89 -18.60
C THR A 309 -25.74 15.60 -18.95
N ALA A 310 -25.26 14.97 -20.02
CA ALA A 310 -25.54 13.58 -20.37
C ALA A 310 -24.51 12.65 -19.71
N PRO A 311 -24.78 11.34 -19.64
CA PRO A 311 -23.74 10.33 -19.52
C PRO A 311 -22.73 10.41 -20.68
N TYR A 312 -21.57 9.79 -20.54
CA TYR A 312 -20.49 9.74 -21.52
C TYR A 312 -19.94 8.31 -21.48
N SER A 313 -20.06 7.55 -22.56
CA SER A 313 -19.58 6.16 -22.57
C SER A 313 -18.05 6.11 -22.66
N LEU A 314 -17.46 4.98 -22.29
CA LEU A 314 -16.01 4.78 -22.41
C LEU A 314 -15.55 4.96 -23.86
N VAL A 315 -16.23 4.31 -24.80
CA VAL A 315 -15.88 4.29 -26.24
C VAL A 315 -15.93 5.70 -26.83
N GLU A 316 -16.98 6.47 -26.51
CA GLU A 316 -17.15 7.85 -26.97
C GLU A 316 -16.07 8.77 -26.34
N CYS A 317 -15.80 8.63 -25.03
CA CYS A 317 -14.82 9.46 -24.35
C CYS A 317 -13.36 9.17 -24.78
N VAL A 318 -13.06 7.94 -25.19
CA VAL A 318 -11.74 7.56 -25.71
C VAL A 318 -11.58 7.97 -27.18
N HIS A 319 -12.63 7.85 -28.01
CA HIS A 319 -12.63 8.40 -29.36
C HIS A 319 -12.37 9.91 -29.36
N ASP A 320 -13.13 10.67 -28.56
CA ASP A 320 -12.97 12.13 -28.48
C ASP A 320 -11.60 12.53 -27.91
N LEU A 321 -10.98 11.70 -27.06
CA LEU A 321 -9.61 11.91 -26.58
C LEU A 321 -8.60 11.73 -27.72
N LEU A 322 -8.75 10.70 -28.54
CA LEU A 322 -7.86 10.41 -29.66
C LEU A 322 -7.99 11.45 -30.78
N ASP A 323 -9.21 11.86 -31.15
CA ASP A 323 -9.44 12.94 -32.12
C ASP A 323 -8.82 14.26 -31.64
N LEU A 324 -9.07 14.63 -30.39
CA LEU A 324 -8.51 15.85 -29.80
C LEU A 324 -6.98 15.78 -29.74
N ALA A 325 -6.42 14.64 -29.32
CA ALA A 325 -4.97 14.47 -29.22
C ALA A 325 -4.31 14.49 -30.60
N ALA A 326 -4.88 13.82 -31.59
CA ALA A 326 -4.35 13.80 -32.95
C ALA A 326 -4.33 15.21 -33.58
N ARG A 327 -5.38 16.01 -33.35
CA ARG A 327 -5.45 17.41 -33.79
C ARG A 327 -4.51 18.33 -33.01
N MET A 328 -4.38 18.15 -31.70
CA MET A 328 -3.75 19.13 -30.80
C MET A 328 -2.32 18.82 -30.37
N LEU A 329 -1.83 17.58 -30.44
CA LEU A 329 -0.42 17.27 -30.20
C LEU A 329 0.44 17.72 -31.38
N VAL A 330 1.65 18.18 -31.10
CA VAL A 330 2.73 18.34 -32.09
C VAL A 330 3.18 16.96 -32.62
N MET A 331 3.76 16.92 -33.81
CA MET A 331 4.44 15.72 -34.31
C MET A 331 5.55 15.28 -33.34
N GLY A 332 5.63 13.98 -33.03
CA GLY A 332 6.51 13.44 -31.97
C GLY A 332 6.03 13.74 -30.54
N GLY A 333 4.96 14.51 -30.35
CA GLY A 333 4.29 14.70 -29.07
C GLY A 333 3.61 13.41 -28.60
N ARG A 334 3.45 13.27 -27.27
CA ARG A 334 2.99 12.01 -26.65
C ARG A 334 1.63 12.13 -25.96
N LEU A 335 0.79 11.12 -26.16
CA LEU A 335 -0.47 10.91 -25.45
C LEU A 335 -0.28 9.78 -24.43
N VAL A 336 -0.51 10.07 -23.15
CA VAL A 336 -0.27 9.13 -22.03
C VAL A 336 -1.51 9.05 -21.16
N TYR A 337 -2.22 7.91 -21.18
CA TYR A 337 -3.51 7.77 -20.52
C TYR A 337 -3.80 6.36 -19.99
N PHE A 338 -4.62 6.27 -18.94
CA PHE A 338 -5.11 4.99 -18.45
C PHE A 338 -6.31 4.48 -19.25
N TYR A 339 -6.20 3.27 -19.78
CA TYR A 339 -7.32 2.54 -20.39
C TYR A 339 -7.79 1.40 -19.47
N PRO A 340 -9.09 1.23 -19.21
CA PRO A 340 -9.61 0.13 -18.41
C PRO A 340 -9.52 -1.21 -19.14
N VAL A 341 -9.21 -2.29 -18.41
CA VAL A 341 -9.20 -3.66 -18.96
C VAL A 341 -9.91 -4.59 -17.98
N LEU A 342 -10.79 -5.45 -18.51
CA LEU A 342 -11.38 -6.57 -17.76
C LEU A 342 -10.41 -7.76 -17.81
N ARG A 343 -10.32 -8.50 -16.71
CA ARG A 343 -9.45 -9.67 -16.58
C ARG A 343 -10.30 -10.93 -16.49
N GLU A 344 -10.16 -11.78 -17.49
CA GLU A 344 -10.79 -13.10 -17.63
C GLU A 344 -9.67 -14.11 -17.94
N GLU A 345 -9.73 -15.31 -17.39
CA GLU A 345 -8.57 -16.22 -17.34
C GLU A 345 -8.18 -16.83 -18.70
N ASP A 346 -9.12 -16.91 -19.65
CA ASP A 346 -8.93 -17.42 -21.03
C ASP A 346 -9.03 -16.34 -22.13
N SER A 347 -8.99 -15.04 -21.78
CA SER A 347 -9.16 -13.96 -22.77
C SER A 347 -7.92 -13.80 -23.68
N PRO A 348 -8.10 -13.47 -24.99
CA PRO A 348 -6.97 -13.05 -25.84
C PRO A 348 -6.35 -11.74 -25.34
N GLU A 349 -5.15 -11.41 -25.81
CA GLU A 349 -4.46 -10.18 -25.42
C GLU A 349 -5.36 -8.94 -25.59
N PRO A 350 -5.40 -8.02 -24.60
CA PRO A 350 -6.37 -6.93 -24.58
C PRO A 350 -6.10 -5.94 -25.73
N THR A 351 -7.01 -5.93 -26.71
CA THR A 351 -6.95 -4.98 -27.83
C THR A 351 -7.14 -3.55 -27.33
N PHE A 352 -6.18 -2.68 -27.68
CA PHE A 352 -6.18 -1.28 -27.29
C PHE A 352 -6.78 -0.38 -28.38
N PRO A 353 -7.26 0.83 -28.02
CA PRO A 353 -7.74 1.79 -29.01
C PRO A 353 -6.63 2.24 -29.97
N GLU A 354 -6.84 2.02 -31.27
CA GLU A 354 -5.94 2.50 -32.33
C GLU A 354 -6.42 3.81 -32.94
N HIS A 355 -5.51 4.58 -33.55
CA HIS A 355 -5.84 5.80 -34.29
C HIS A 355 -4.73 6.14 -35.33
N PRO A 356 -5.05 6.49 -36.59
CA PRO A 356 -4.05 6.62 -37.67
C PRO A 356 -2.91 7.62 -37.44
N CYS A 357 -3.09 8.64 -36.60
CA CYS A 357 -2.02 9.58 -36.23
C CYS A 357 -1.01 9.04 -35.21
N PHE A 358 -1.25 7.88 -34.58
CA PHE A 358 -0.54 7.44 -33.38
C PHE A 358 0.08 6.04 -33.52
N GLU A 359 1.28 5.90 -32.95
CA GLU A 359 1.93 4.62 -32.70
C GLU A 359 1.94 4.34 -31.18
N LEU A 360 1.56 3.12 -30.77
CA LEU A 360 1.56 2.68 -29.38
C LEU A 360 2.94 2.15 -28.99
N ILE A 361 3.69 2.90 -28.19
CA ILE A 361 5.11 2.62 -27.89
C ILE A 361 5.35 2.03 -26.50
N ALA A 362 4.37 2.09 -25.59
CA ALA A 362 4.40 1.32 -24.35
C ALA A 362 3.00 1.03 -23.81
N THR A 363 2.86 -0.15 -23.21
CA THR A 363 1.69 -0.60 -22.45
C THR A 363 2.15 -1.06 -21.06
N CYS A 364 1.49 -0.64 -20.00
CA CYS A 364 1.88 -1.01 -18.63
C CYS A 364 0.65 -1.33 -17.77
N GLU A 365 0.43 -2.59 -17.39
CA GLU A 365 -0.76 -2.96 -16.60
C GLU A 365 -0.62 -2.64 -15.10
N GLN A 366 -1.57 -1.88 -14.55
CA GLN A 366 -1.81 -1.80 -13.11
C GLN A 366 -3.03 -2.67 -12.77
N ILE A 367 -2.79 -3.85 -12.20
CA ILE A 367 -3.84 -4.73 -11.66
C ILE A 367 -4.48 -4.04 -10.44
N LEU A 368 -5.81 -3.94 -10.44
CA LEU A 368 -6.60 -3.31 -9.36
C LEU A 368 -7.47 -4.33 -8.61
N SER A 369 -7.89 -5.40 -9.28
CA SER A 369 -8.51 -6.60 -8.71
C SER A 369 -8.34 -7.79 -9.66
N TYR A 370 -8.75 -8.99 -9.25
CA TYR A 370 -8.73 -10.19 -10.10
C TYR A 370 -9.49 -10.04 -11.41
N ARG A 371 -10.57 -9.23 -11.45
CA ARG A 371 -11.44 -9.04 -12.62
C ARG A 371 -11.19 -7.76 -13.40
N TYR A 372 -10.34 -6.87 -12.88
CA TYR A 372 -10.22 -5.51 -13.41
C TYR A 372 -8.85 -4.90 -13.17
N SER A 373 -8.29 -4.33 -14.23
CA SER A 373 -7.04 -3.58 -14.22
C SER A 373 -7.19 -2.29 -15.04
N ARG A 374 -6.15 -1.46 -15.04
CA ARG A 374 -6.01 -0.39 -16.01
C ARG A 374 -4.61 -0.43 -16.60
N VAL A 375 -4.53 -0.35 -17.92
CA VAL A 375 -3.26 -0.29 -18.65
C VAL A 375 -2.94 1.17 -18.90
N LEU A 376 -1.75 1.60 -18.51
CA LEU A 376 -1.20 2.87 -18.98
C LEU A 376 -0.78 2.68 -20.44
N LEU A 377 -1.37 3.45 -21.34
CA LEU A 377 -1.05 3.49 -22.76
C LEU A 377 -0.26 4.76 -23.04
N THR A 378 0.94 4.60 -23.62
CA THR A 378 1.81 5.69 -24.06
C THR A 378 1.95 5.61 -25.57
N MET A 379 1.38 6.59 -26.26
CA MET A 379 1.36 6.71 -27.72
C MET A 379 2.16 7.94 -28.16
N VAL A 380 2.81 7.86 -29.33
CA VAL A 380 3.52 8.98 -29.95
C VAL A 380 2.86 9.36 -31.28
N LYS A 381 2.72 10.66 -31.55
CA LYS A 381 2.12 11.15 -32.81
C LYS A 381 3.10 11.02 -33.96
N VAL A 382 2.81 10.11 -34.89
CA VAL A 382 3.65 9.76 -36.05
C VAL A 382 3.12 10.25 -37.40
N ALA A 383 1.85 10.62 -37.49
CA ALA A 383 1.24 11.14 -38.72
C ALA A 383 0.37 12.40 -38.48
N PRO A 384 0.30 13.33 -39.46
CA PRO A 384 -0.46 14.57 -39.33
C PRO A 384 -1.97 14.33 -39.37
N TYR A 385 -2.73 15.28 -38.81
CA TYR A 385 -4.19 15.21 -38.74
C TYR A 385 -4.84 15.73 -40.02
N SER A 386 -5.15 14.81 -40.95
CA SER A 386 -5.69 15.11 -42.28
C SER A 386 -7.18 15.49 -42.27
N GLU A 387 -7.66 16.05 -43.38
CA GLU A 387 -9.09 16.37 -43.58
C GLU A 387 -9.97 15.10 -43.64
N GLU A 388 -9.40 13.98 -44.09
CA GLU A 388 -10.06 12.66 -44.11
C GLU A 388 -10.30 12.14 -42.68
N ILE A 389 -9.29 12.23 -41.81
CA ILE A 389 -9.42 11.90 -40.38
C ILE A 389 -10.42 12.85 -39.71
N GLU A 390 -10.37 14.15 -40.04
CA GLU A 390 -11.32 15.14 -39.54
C GLU A 390 -12.77 14.88 -40.00
N LEU A 391 -12.96 14.31 -41.20
CA LEU A 391 -14.27 13.87 -41.69
C LEU A 391 -14.74 12.58 -41.01
N ALA A 392 -13.86 11.59 -40.87
CA ALA A 392 -14.17 10.32 -40.19
C ALA A 392 -14.58 10.55 -38.73
N ALA A 393 -13.84 11.39 -37.99
CA ALA A 393 -14.18 11.76 -36.61
C ALA A 393 -15.53 12.48 -36.51
N LYS A 394 -15.85 13.38 -37.45
CA LYS A 394 -17.18 14.05 -37.51
C LYS A 394 -18.31 13.05 -37.74
N LEU A 395 -18.13 12.09 -38.66
CA LEU A 395 -19.11 11.03 -38.92
C LEU A 395 -19.30 10.14 -37.69
N LYS A 396 -18.21 9.74 -37.02
CA LYS A 396 -18.28 8.94 -35.80
C LYS A 396 -18.94 9.69 -34.64
N HIS A 397 -18.71 10.99 -34.49
CA HIS A 397 -19.38 11.83 -33.49
C HIS A 397 -20.90 11.97 -33.77
N ILE A 398 -21.33 12.00 -35.03
CA ILE A 398 -22.76 11.91 -35.40
C ILE A 398 -23.32 10.53 -35.00
N GLU A 399 -22.62 9.45 -35.32
CA GLU A 399 -23.03 8.08 -34.97
C GLU A 399 -23.21 7.89 -33.47
N PHE A 400 -22.27 8.37 -32.64
CA PHE A 400 -22.38 8.31 -31.17
C PHE A 400 -23.55 9.14 -30.64
N LYS A 401 -23.83 10.30 -31.24
CA LYS A 401 -24.94 11.19 -30.87
C LYS A 401 -26.30 10.56 -31.19
N GLU A 402 -26.42 9.86 -32.33
CA GLU A 402 -27.65 9.19 -32.75
C GLU A 402 -27.89 7.87 -32.01
N ASN A 403 -26.83 7.10 -31.78
CA ASN A 403 -26.88 5.77 -31.14
C ASN A 403 -26.49 5.81 -29.64
N HIS A 404 -26.63 6.96 -28.99
CA HIS A 404 -26.06 7.21 -27.66
C HIS A 404 -26.52 6.21 -26.58
N LEU A 405 -27.76 5.71 -26.64
CA LEU A 405 -28.25 4.71 -25.68
C LEU A 405 -27.54 3.36 -25.85
N LYS A 406 -27.40 2.88 -27.08
CA LYS A 406 -26.66 1.64 -27.40
C LYS A 406 -25.21 1.73 -26.88
N TRP A 407 -24.53 2.83 -27.20
CA TRP A 407 -23.14 3.05 -26.74
C TRP A 407 -23.00 3.22 -25.22
N LEU A 408 -24.08 3.48 -24.48
CA LEU A 408 -24.09 3.45 -23.01
C LEU A 408 -24.39 2.07 -22.43
N GLU A 409 -25.03 1.18 -23.17
CA GLU A 409 -25.24 -0.23 -22.80
C GLU A 409 -23.96 -1.02 -23.09
N ASP A 410 -23.46 -0.97 -24.33
CA ASP A 410 -22.20 -1.61 -24.77
C ASP A 410 -20.96 -1.08 -24.01
N GLY A 411 -20.98 0.19 -23.60
CA GLY A 411 -19.80 0.91 -23.08
C GLY A 411 -19.71 1.07 -21.57
N ASN A 412 -20.51 0.34 -20.79
CA ASN A 412 -20.62 0.52 -19.33
C ASN A 412 -19.85 -0.53 -18.52
N LEU A 413 -18.61 -0.21 -18.12
CA LEU A 413 -17.81 -1.09 -17.26
C LEU A 413 -18.31 -1.22 -15.82
N HIS A 414 -19.22 -0.36 -15.34
CA HIS A 414 -19.66 -0.37 -13.94
C HIS A 414 -20.44 -1.65 -13.59
N SER A 415 -21.17 -2.24 -14.53
CA SER A 415 -21.79 -3.56 -14.33
C SER A 415 -20.70 -4.64 -14.23
N ALA A 416 -19.84 -4.77 -15.23
CA ALA A 416 -18.78 -5.79 -15.27
C ALA A 416 -17.88 -5.79 -14.02
N VAL A 417 -17.48 -4.61 -13.52
CA VAL A 417 -16.60 -4.50 -12.35
C VAL A 417 -17.30 -4.80 -11.03
N PHE A 418 -18.61 -4.54 -10.90
CA PHE A 418 -19.35 -4.65 -9.62
C PHE A 418 -20.45 -5.73 -9.56
N SER A 419 -20.77 -6.42 -10.65
CA SER A 419 -21.65 -7.61 -10.64
C SER A 419 -21.06 -8.73 -9.76
N PRO A 420 -21.88 -9.67 -9.26
CA PRO A 420 -21.39 -10.97 -8.78
C PRO A 420 -20.58 -11.69 -9.87
N ALA A 421 -19.70 -12.61 -9.48
CA ALA A 421 -19.09 -13.55 -10.42
C ALA A 421 -19.90 -14.85 -10.41
N ASP A 422 -20.29 -15.35 -11.58
CA ASP A 422 -20.93 -16.66 -11.70
C ASP A 422 -19.93 -17.79 -11.44
N VAL A 423 -20.41 -18.87 -10.83
CA VAL A 423 -19.56 -19.95 -10.30
C VAL A 423 -19.50 -21.10 -11.30
N GLN A 424 -18.45 -21.19 -12.12
CA GLN A 424 -18.17 -22.41 -12.88
C GLN A 424 -16.67 -22.65 -13.20
N ILE A 425 -16.29 -23.92 -13.01
CA ILE A 425 -15.13 -24.66 -13.60
C ILE A 425 -13.70 -24.35 -13.08
N ASN A 426 -13.24 -25.26 -12.23
CA ASN A 426 -11.89 -25.88 -12.11
C ASN A 426 -10.70 -25.33 -12.94
N GLY A 427 -9.58 -25.01 -12.27
CA GLY A 427 -8.24 -25.10 -12.89
C GLY A 427 -7.11 -24.33 -12.20
N THR A 428 -6.23 -25.04 -11.48
CA THR A 428 -4.82 -24.66 -11.18
C THR A 428 -4.35 -23.18 -11.30
N GLY A 429 -4.16 -22.50 -10.16
CA GLY A 429 -2.94 -21.70 -9.92
C GLY A 429 -2.91 -20.20 -10.27
N ALA A 430 -3.85 -19.39 -9.76
CA ALA A 430 -3.75 -17.93 -9.79
C ALA A 430 -2.89 -17.37 -8.63
N THR A 431 -1.94 -16.48 -8.92
CA THR A 431 -1.08 -15.81 -7.91
C THR A 431 -1.63 -14.43 -7.51
N GLU A 432 -1.57 -14.08 -6.22
CA GLU A 432 -2.28 -12.90 -5.70
C GLU A 432 -1.67 -11.55 -6.13
N GLY A 433 -2.35 -10.88 -7.07
CA GLY A 433 -2.04 -9.54 -7.61
C GLY A 433 -2.30 -8.38 -6.64
N THR A 434 -1.74 -8.44 -5.43
CA THR A 434 -1.93 -7.44 -4.38
C THR A 434 -1.30 -6.08 -4.70
N SER A 435 -2.14 -5.09 -5.03
CA SER A 435 -1.81 -3.65 -5.13
C SER A 435 -1.50 -3.04 -3.75
N ARG A 436 -0.36 -3.41 -3.16
CA ARG A 436 0.17 -2.77 -1.94
C ARG A 436 0.71 -1.37 -2.27
N ALA A 437 0.52 -0.42 -1.36
CA ALA A 437 1.06 0.93 -1.50
C ALA A 437 2.60 0.90 -1.59
N CYS A 438 3.16 1.43 -2.67
CA CYS A 438 4.60 1.37 -2.92
C CYS A 438 5.38 2.23 -1.91
N LYS A 439 6.60 1.80 -1.58
CA LYS A 439 7.58 2.61 -0.86
C LYS A 439 8.68 2.99 -1.84
N ILE A 440 9.06 4.27 -1.85
CA ILE A 440 10.00 4.85 -2.81
C ILE A 440 11.43 4.36 -2.53
N TRP A 441 12.09 3.74 -3.50
CA TRP A 441 13.50 3.36 -3.40
C TRP A 441 14.26 3.56 -4.71
N HIS A 442 15.58 3.61 -4.57
CA HIS A 442 16.58 4.02 -5.54
C HIS A 442 16.51 3.30 -6.90
N ALA A 443 16.73 4.04 -7.99
CA ALA A 443 17.67 3.53 -8.97
C ALA A 443 19.07 3.67 -8.33
N ILE A 444 19.73 2.54 -8.02
CA ILE A 444 21.16 2.47 -7.69
C ILE A 444 21.86 1.59 -8.73
N VAL A 445 23.07 2.01 -9.12
CA VAL A 445 23.49 1.93 -10.53
C VAL A 445 25.06 1.97 -10.55
N LEU A 446 25.76 0.81 -10.35
CA LEU A 446 27.12 0.61 -9.72
C LEU A 446 28.43 0.25 -10.53
N ILE A 447 28.90 -1.01 -10.75
CA ILE A 447 30.06 -1.35 -11.68
C ILE A 447 30.05 -2.75 -12.35
N GLU A 448 29.96 -2.86 -13.71
CA GLU A 448 30.15 -4.10 -14.50
C GLU A 448 31.60 -4.18 -14.91
N THR A 449 32.20 -5.29 -14.53
CA THR A 449 33.48 -5.80 -15.03
C THR A 449 33.19 -6.96 -16.01
N LYS A 450 34.05 -7.12 -17.03
CA LYS A 450 33.76 -7.95 -18.21
C LYS A 450 34.04 -9.44 -17.97
N ILE A 451 33.27 -10.31 -18.62
CA ILE A 451 33.40 -11.78 -18.55
C ILE A 451 34.45 -12.31 -19.54
N LEU A 452 35.32 -13.19 -19.02
CA LEU A 452 35.83 -14.46 -19.57
C LEU A 452 35.86 -15.41 -18.34
N GLY A 453 35.83 -16.74 -18.39
CA GLY A 453 36.02 -17.74 -19.44
C GLY A 453 36.70 -18.95 -18.75
N GLU A 454 36.20 -20.18 -18.93
CA GLU A 454 36.52 -21.32 -18.05
C GLU A 454 38.02 -21.69 -17.98
N GLU A 455 38.57 -21.94 -16.77
CA GLU A 455 39.21 -23.23 -16.39
C GLU A 455 39.83 -23.30 -14.96
N LYS A 456 39.70 -24.48 -14.34
CA LYS A 456 40.61 -25.14 -13.35
C LYS A 456 40.65 -24.72 -11.87
N GLU A 457 41.20 -25.65 -11.06
CA GLU A 457 41.00 -25.80 -9.61
C GLU A 457 42.17 -25.31 -8.72
N LYS A 458 41.87 -25.24 -7.41
CA LYS A 458 42.68 -25.65 -6.23
C LYS A 458 43.62 -24.63 -5.53
N GLU A 459 43.68 -24.86 -4.20
CA GLU A 459 44.53 -24.25 -3.16
C GLU A 459 44.24 -22.75 -2.85
N MET A 460 44.55 -22.21 -1.66
CA MET A 460 45.38 -22.74 -0.56
C MET A 460 44.83 -22.46 0.85
N TYR A 461 44.90 -23.47 1.72
CA TYR A 461 44.52 -23.43 3.14
C TYR A 461 45.72 -23.06 4.03
N TYR A 462 46.11 -21.78 4.15
CA TYR A 462 47.06 -21.32 5.18
C TYR A 462 47.00 -19.79 5.37
N ILE A 463 47.48 -19.28 6.53
CA ILE A 463 47.48 -17.86 6.96
C ILE A 463 46.04 -17.35 7.20
N LEU A 464 45.50 -17.35 8.42
CA LEU A 464 45.76 -16.31 9.43
C LEU A 464 45.60 -16.82 10.90
N LYS A 465 46.24 -17.93 11.30
CA LYS A 465 46.23 -18.39 12.71
C LYS A 465 47.34 -17.77 13.57
N ARG A 466 47.50 -16.43 13.56
CA ARG A 466 48.30 -15.67 14.55
C ARG A 466 48.17 -14.15 14.39
N ILE A 467 47.38 -13.53 15.28
CA ILE A 467 47.80 -12.49 16.25
C ILE A 467 46.66 -12.38 17.28
N SER A 468 46.97 -12.03 18.53
CA SER A 468 46.04 -12.12 19.65
C SER A 468 46.17 -10.92 20.59
N SER A 469 45.10 -10.70 21.37
CA SER A 469 45.05 -9.98 22.65
C SER A 469 44.95 -8.44 22.66
N SER A 470 44.41 -7.94 23.79
CA SER A 470 44.34 -6.55 24.27
C SER A 470 43.35 -5.56 23.62
N ALA A 471 42.05 -5.75 23.95
CA ALA A 471 41.16 -4.64 24.34
C ALA A 471 40.15 -5.17 25.37
N SER A 472 39.83 -4.39 26.41
CA SER A 472 39.07 -4.84 27.59
C SER A 472 37.60 -4.41 27.60
N HIS A 473 36.82 -4.95 28.54
CA HIS A 473 35.38 -4.73 28.68
C HIS A 473 34.95 -3.26 28.71
N HIS A 474 33.95 -2.93 27.89
CA HIS A 474 32.84 -2.05 28.30
C HIS A 474 31.51 -2.78 28.07
N HIS A 475 30.68 -2.87 29.10
CA HIS A 475 29.30 -3.32 28.96
C HIS A 475 28.46 -2.19 28.37
N HIS A 476 27.95 -2.38 27.15
CA HIS A 476 26.75 -1.70 26.67
C HIS A 476 25.65 -2.75 26.50
N GLU A 477 24.45 -2.46 27.02
CA GLU A 477 23.31 -3.36 26.90
C GLU A 477 22.81 -3.42 25.45
N GLY A 478 22.61 -4.63 24.93
CA GLY A 478 22.19 -4.84 23.55
C GLY A 478 20.72 -4.47 23.33
N PHE A 479 20.44 -3.65 22.33
CA PHE A 479 19.08 -3.26 21.92
C PHE A 479 18.28 -4.49 21.45
N GLY A 480 17.46 -5.05 22.34
CA GLY A 480 16.79 -6.32 22.12
C GLY A 480 15.64 -6.28 21.10
N LYS A 481 15.46 -7.42 20.40
CA LYS A 481 14.17 -7.83 19.82
C LYS A 481 13.22 -8.29 20.94
N LEU A 482 11.94 -8.46 20.63
CA LEU A 482 11.02 -9.17 21.52
C LEU A 482 11.53 -10.59 21.81
N ARG A 483 11.26 -11.10 23.01
CA ARG A 483 11.56 -12.48 23.43
C ARG A 483 10.71 -12.88 24.63
N VAL A 484 10.46 -14.18 24.79
CA VAL A 484 9.92 -14.72 26.04
C VAL A 484 10.88 -14.42 27.20
N GLY A 485 10.36 -14.05 28.37
CA GLY A 485 11.17 -13.75 29.54
C GLY A 485 12.11 -12.53 29.38
N PHE A 486 11.72 -11.51 28.60
CA PHE A 486 12.58 -10.32 28.37
C PHE A 486 13.04 -9.67 29.67
N TYR A 487 12.13 -9.58 30.65
CA TYR A 487 12.33 -9.01 31.98
C TYR A 487 12.93 -9.97 33.02
N ALA A 488 13.21 -11.24 32.68
CA ALA A 488 13.58 -12.27 33.66
C ALA A 488 14.87 -12.00 34.46
N LYS A 489 15.69 -11.01 34.07
CA LYS A 489 16.86 -10.53 34.83
C LYS A 489 16.69 -9.13 35.43
N THR A 490 15.83 -8.28 34.87
CA THR A 490 15.69 -6.86 35.23
C THR A 490 14.46 -6.58 36.07
N CYS A 491 13.34 -7.26 35.80
CA CYS A 491 12.16 -7.29 36.64
C CYS A 491 11.56 -8.71 36.71
N PRO A 492 12.17 -9.64 37.46
CA PRO A 492 11.75 -11.05 37.49
C PRO A 492 10.31 -11.27 37.99
N LYS A 493 9.71 -10.28 38.66
CA LYS A 493 8.34 -10.33 39.18
C LYS A 493 7.29 -9.74 38.23
N ALA A 494 7.68 -9.09 37.12
CA ALA A 494 6.76 -8.33 36.24
C ALA A 494 5.49 -9.11 35.90
N GLU A 495 5.65 -10.31 35.33
CA GLU A 495 4.53 -11.13 34.87
C GLU A 495 3.67 -11.65 36.03
N SER A 496 4.27 -11.97 37.18
CA SER A 496 3.53 -12.40 38.37
C SER A 496 2.67 -11.29 38.99
N ILE A 497 3.12 -10.03 38.89
CA ILE A 497 2.37 -8.86 39.37
C ILE A 497 1.19 -8.58 38.44
N VAL A 498 1.42 -8.50 37.12
CA VAL A 498 0.34 -8.30 36.14
C VAL A 498 -0.71 -9.40 36.24
N ARG A 499 -0.29 -10.67 36.34
CA ARG A 499 -1.19 -11.81 36.53
C ARG A 499 -2.00 -11.70 37.82
N GLY A 500 -1.39 -11.26 38.93
CA GLY A 500 -2.06 -11.05 40.22
C GLY A 500 -3.13 -9.95 40.18
N VAL A 501 -2.86 -8.84 39.49
CA VAL A 501 -3.84 -7.75 39.31
C VAL A 501 -5.00 -8.17 38.40
N VAL A 502 -4.70 -8.89 37.31
CA VAL A 502 -5.73 -9.42 36.40
C VAL A 502 -6.57 -10.50 37.10
N GLN A 503 -5.98 -11.37 37.92
CA GLN A 503 -6.70 -12.32 38.76
C GLN A 503 -7.68 -11.63 39.71
N GLN A 504 -7.27 -10.55 40.38
CA GLN A 504 -8.16 -9.78 41.25
C GLN A 504 -9.30 -9.09 40.46
N ALA A 505 -9.00 -8.51 39.30
CA ALA A 505 -10.01 -7.87 38.45
C ALA A 505 -11.06 -8.86 37.93
N VAL A 506 -10.63 -10.02 37.42
CA VAL A 506 -11.51 -11.08 36.90
C VAL A 506 -12.29 -11.79 38.02
N ALA A 507 -11.75 -11.87 39.24
CA ALA A 507 -12.47 -12.38 40.40
C ALA A 507 -13.52 -11.40 40.94
N ALA A 508 -13.33 -10.09 40.76
CA ALA A 508 -14.31 -9.05 41.14
C ALA A 508 -15.43 -8.89 40.10
N ASP A 509 -15.09 -8.92 38.82
CA ASP A 509 -16.03 -9.01 37.69
C ASP A 509 -15.40 -9.82 36.55
N GLN A 510 -16.01 -10.96 36.22
CA GLN A 510 -15.55 -11.86 35.15
C GLN A 510 -15.50 -11.18 33.78
N ASN A 511 -16.33 -10.17 33.53
CA ASN A 511 -16.35 -9.42 32.27
C ASN A 511 -15.05 -8.61 32.06
N ASN A 512 -14.20 -8.43 33.08
CA ASN A 512 -12.84 -7.91 32.88
C ASN A 512 -11.97 -8.78 31.97
N ALA A 513 -12.16 -10.10 31.92
CA ALA A 513 -11.35 -10.98 31.06
C ALA A 513 -11.53 -10.67 29.55
N PRO A 514 -12.76 -10.71 28.97
CA PRO A 514 -12.97 -10.33 27.58
C PRO A 514 -12.67 -8.85 27.32
N VAL A 515 -12.85 -7.96 28.31
CA VAL A 515 -12.50 -6.53 28.19
C VAL A 515 -10.99 -6.32 28.02
N LEU A 516 -10.15 -6.98 28.82
CA LEU A 516 -8.68 -6.90 28.71
C LEU A 516 -8.17 -7.53 27.40
N LEU A 517 -8.75 -8.65 26.98
CA LEU A 517 -8.45 -9.27 25.69
C LEU A 517 -8.78 -8.33 24.52
N ARG A 518 -9.97 -7.69 24.56
CA ARG A 518 -10.39 -6.68 23.58
C ARG A 518 -9.44 -5.47 23.58
N LEU A 519 -9.03 -4.98 24.74
CA LEU A 519 -8.16 -3.81 24.86
C LEU A 519 -6.82 -4.03 24.13
N HIS A 520 -6.21 -5.22 24.26
CA HIS A 520 -4.96 -5.54 23.54
C HIS A 520 -5.16 -5.73 22.02
N PHE A 521 -6.29 -6.29 21.57
CA PHE A 521 -6.63 -6.32 20.14
C PHE A 521 -6.74 -4.90 19.56
N HIS A 522 -7.46 -4.01 20.25
CA HIS A 522 -7.65 -2.63 19.83
C HIS A 522 -6.32 -1.86 19.74
N ASP A 523 -5.44 -2.02 20.72
CA ASP A 523 -4.07 -1.48 20.70
C ASP A 523 -3.30 -1.93 19.44
N CYS A 524 -3.12 -3.25 19.25
CA CYS A 524 -2.40 -3.78 18.09
C CYS A 524 -3.00 -3.36 16.73
N PHE A 525 -4.31 -3.07 16.68
CA PHE A 525 -4.96 -2.61 15.46
C PHE A 525 -4.82 -1.11 15.17
N VAL A 526 -4.29 -0.28 16.07
CA VAL A 526 -4.00 1.15 15.83
C VAL A 526 -2.51 1.44 15.98
N GLN A 527 -1.84 1.84 14.90
CA GLN A 527 -0.36 1.92 14.75
C GLN A 527 0.40 0.59 14.96
N GLY A 528 0.18 -0.11 16.07
CA GLY A 528 0.80 -1.38 16.45
C GLY A 528 0.64 -1.60 17.96
N CYS A 529 1.16 -2.71 18.48
CA CYS A 529 1.10 -2.98 19.92
C CYS A 529 2.12 -2.10 20.67
N ASP A 530 1.83 -0.81 20.84
CA ASP A 530 2.67 0.18 21.52
C ASP A 530 1.97 0.92 22.68
N GLY A 531 0.71 0.57 22.99
CA GLY A 531 -0.05 1.18 24.07
C GLY A 531 -0.56 2.60 23.75
N SER A 532 -0.66 3.02 22.49
CA SER A 532 -1.21 4.32 22.07
C SER A 532 -2.61 4.57 22.63
N ILE A 533 -3.44 3.52 22.65
CA ILE A 533 -4.82 3.57 23.12
C ILE A 533 -4.95 3.97 24.60
N LEU A 534 -3.89 3.72 25.39
CA LEU A 534 -3.87 4.04 26.82
C LEU A 534 -3.65 5.54 27.09
N ILE A 535 -3.14 6.31 26.12
CA ILE A 535 -2.79 7.73 26.33
C ILE A 535 -4.07 8.57 26.50
N ASP A 536 -4.12 9.33 27.59
CA ASP A 536 -5.19 10.26 27.95
C ASP A 536 -4.61 11.65 28.24
N LYS A 537 -4.88 12.61 27.36
CA LYS A 537 -4.51 14.03 27.52
C LYS A 537 -5.72 14.88 27.91
N GLY A 538 -6.85 14.25 28.27
CA GLY A 538 -8.15 14.90 28.44
C GLY A 538 -8.75 15.44 27.13
N SER A 539 -8.24 15.03 25.96
CA SER A 539 -8.69 15.56 24.67
C SER A 539 -9.71 14.65 23.98
N ALA A 540 -10.75 15.25 23.39
CA ALA A 540 -11.64 14.54 22.47
C ALA A 540 -10.94 14.03 21.19
N THR A 541 -9.67 14.38 20.98
CA THR A 541 -8.83 13.86 19.90
C THR A 541 -7.99 12.64 20.30
N ASP A 542 -7.96 12.23 21.58
CA ASP A 542 -7.17 11.07 22.02
C ASP A 542 -7.83 9.75 21.57
N GLU A 543 -7.01 8.78 21.17
CA GLU A 543 -7.40 7.56 20.43
C GLU A 543 -8.56 6.77 21.07
N LYS A 544 -8.56 6.64 22.41
CA LYS A 544 -9.64 6.05 23.22
C LYS A 544 -11.05 6.61 22.95
N HIS A 545 -11.18 7.80 22.36
CA HIS A 545 -12.46 8.43 22.01
C HIS A 545 -12.92 8.16 20.56
N ALA A 546 -12.18 7.35 19.79
CA ALA A 546 -12.56 7.01 18.42
C ALA A 546 -13.83 6.14 18.37
N PHE A 547 -14.62 6.30 17.30
CA PHE A 547 -15.82 5.49 17.06
C PHE A 547 -15.50 3.97 17.06
N GLY A 548 -14.42 3.58 16.40
CA GLY A 548 -13.92 2.21 16.39
C GLY A 548 -13.42 1.68 17.74
N HIS A 549 -13.53 2.44 18.83
CA HIS A 549 -13.20 2.05 20.21
C HIS A 549 -14.41 2.14 21.16
N GLN A 550 -15.63 2.29 20.63
CA GLN A 550 -16.85 2.34 21.43
C GLN A 550 -16.99 1.09 22.32
N GLY A 551 -17.15 1.31 23.63
CA GLY A 551 -17.27 0.26 24.65
C GLY A 551 -15.98 -0.50 24.98
N VAL A 552 -14.80 0.03 24.64
CA VAL A 552 -13.52 -0.48 25.18
C VAL A 552 -13.36 -0.03 26.64
N GLY A 553 -12.70 -0.83 27.47
CA GLY A 553 -12.51 -0.59 28.90
C GLY A 553 -11.28 -1.30 29.45
N GLY A 554 -11.16 -1.42 30.78
CA GLY A 554 -10.04 -2.08 31.46
C GLY A 554 -8.79 -1.21 31.65
N PHE A 555 -8.84 0.06 31.25
CA PHE A 555 -7.77 1.05 31.41
C PHE A 555 -7.28 1.16 32.87
N ASP A 556 -8.20 1.12 33.84
CA ASP A 556 -7.88 1.19 35.27
C ASP A 556 -7.13 -0.05 35.77
N VAL A 557 -7.41 -1.23 35.21
CA VAL A 557 -6.73 -2.48 35.56
C VAL A 557 -5.30 -2.45 35.03
N ILE A 558 -5.09 -1.91 33.82
CA ILE A 558 -3.74 -1.71 33.25
C ILE A 558 -2.95 -0.66 34.02
N GLU A 559 -3.55 0.48 34.38
CA GLU A 559 -2.89 1.52 35.18
C GLU A 559 -2.57 1.04 36.61
N ARG A 560 -3.42 0.20 37.20
CA ARG A 560 -3.18 -0.45 38.50
C ARG A 560 -2.04 -1.47 38.43
N ALA A 561 -2.04 -2.34 37.41
CA ALA A 561 -0.95 -3.26 37.14
C ALA A 561 0.37 -2.52 36.88
N LYS A 562 0.32 -1.38 36.19
CA LYS A 562 1.47 -0.50 36.00
C LYS A 562 1.98 0.09 37.31
N ALA A 563 1.11 0.60 38.18
CA ALA A 563 1.50 1.14 39.48
C ALA A 563 2.20 0.09 40.37
N GLU A 564 1.67 -1.14 40.43
CA GLU A 564 2.31 -2.23 41.18
C GLU A 564 3.64 -2.68 40.56
N VAL A 565 3.76 -2.72 39.24
CA VAL A 565 5.03 -3.04 38.56
C VAL A 565 6.07 -1.94 38.75
N GLU A 566 5.70 -0.65 38.66
CA GLU A 566 6.61 0.47 38.93
C GLU A 566 7.08 0.51 40.39
N ALA A 567 6.23 0.13 41.35
CA ALA A 567 6.60 0.05 42.76
C ALA A 567 7.70 -1.00 43.05
N VAL A 568 7.87 -2.00 42.17
CA VAL A 568 8.89 -3.05 42.28
C VAL A 568 10.05 -2.84 41.29
N CYS A 569 9.79 -2.24 40.13
CA CYS A 569 10.69 -2.16 38.98
C CYS A 569 10.59 -0.81 38.23
N PRO A 570 10.98 0.32 38.85
CA PRO A 570 10.70 1.66 38.31
C PRO A 570 11.28 1.91 36.92
N GLY A 571 10.43 2.30 35.96
CA GLY A 571 10.81 2.65 34.59
C GLY A 571 11.30 1.50 33.71
N LEU A 572 11.09 0.23 34.10
CA LEU A 572 11.62 -0.93 33.37
C LEU A 572 10.62 -1.57 32.39
N VAL A 573 9.33 -1.68 32.74
CA VAL A 573 8.32 -2.43 31.98
C VAL A 573 7.36 -1.49 31.25
N SER A 574 7.18 -1.66 29.93
CA SER A 574 6.26 -0.83 29.13
C SER A 574 4.79 -1.15 29.41
N CYS A 575 3.90 -0.18 29.20
CA CYS A 575 2.46 -0.42 29.24
C CYS A 575 2.00 -1.32 28.08
N ALA A 576 2.68 -1.23 26.93
CA ALA A 576 2.49 -2.13 25.79
C ALA A 576 2.72 -3.62 26.14
N ASP A 577 3.71 -3.94 27.00
CA ASP A 577 3.90 -5.31 27.48
C ASP A 577 2.89 -5.70 28.55
N ILE A 578 2.46 -4.78 29.42
CA ILE A 578 1.40 -5.04 30.41
C ILE A 578 0.08 -5.40 29.72
N LEU A 579 -0.27 -4.74 28.61
CA LEU A 579 -1.42 -5.12 27.76
C LEU A 579 -1.33 -6.56 27.25
N ALA A 580 -0.18 -6.94 26.68
CA ALA A 580 0.02 -8.27 26.12
C ALA A 580 -0.03 -9.38 27.20
N LEU A 581 0.58 -9.13 28.35
CA LEU A 581 0.55 -10.02 29.51
C LEU A 581 -0.87 -10.14 30.09
N ALA A 582 -1.59 -9.01 30.23
CA ALA A 582 -2.95 -9.01 30.75
C ALA A 582 -3.94 -9.75 29.86
N ALA A 583 -3.81 -9.64 28.53
CA ALA A 583 -4.63 -10.39 27.57
C ALA A 583 -4.38 -11.91 27.64
N ARG A 584 -3.12 -12.35 27.82
CA ARG A 584 -2.79 -13.76 28.08
C ARG A 584 -3.44 -14.25 29.36
N ASP A 585 -3.23 -13.53 30.46
CA ASP A 585 -3.69 -13.97 31.78
C ASP A 585 -5.22 -13.95 31.88
N ALA A 586 -5.90 -13.03 31.20
CA ALA A 586 -7.35 -13.03 31.02
C ALA A 586 -7.87 -14.29 30.31
N VAL A 587 -7.28 -14.67 29.16
CA VAL A 587 -7.66 -15.88 28.41
C VAL A 587 -7.47 -17.15 29.25
N ALA A 588 -6.35 -17.25 29.96
CA ALA A 588 -6.06 -18.39 30.84
C ALA A 588 -7.06 -18.51 32.01
N LEU A 589 -7.57 -17.40 32.54
CA LEU A 589 -8.58 -17.40 33.61
C LEU A 589 -9.97 -17.84 33.13
N THR A 590 -10.30 -17.64 31.86
CA THR A 590 -11.51 -18.17 31.22
C THR A 590 -11.38 -19.62 30.74
N LYS A 591 -10.41 -20.39 31.27
CA LYS A 591 -10.03 -21.77 30.85
C LYS A 591 -9.44 -21.90 29.45
N GLY A 592 -9.11 -20.79 28.79
CA GLY A 592 -8.48 -20.78 27.48
C GLY A 592 -6.99 -21.18 27.52
N PRO A 593 -6.30 -21.16 26.37
CA PRO A 593 -4.89 -21.52 26.30
C PRO A 593 -4.01 -20.63 27.19
N SER A 594 -3.10 -21.24 27.93
CA SER A 594 -1.91 -20.55 28.44
C SER A 594 -0.82 -20.58 27.36
N TYR A 595 -0.18 -19.44 27.09
CA TYR A 595 0.83 -19.32 26.05
C TYR A 595 1.92 -18.32 26.42
N GLU A 596 3.12 -18.54 25.88
CA GLU A 596 4.28 -17.68 26.13
C GLU A 596 4.15 -16.35 25.37
N VAL A 597 4.14 -15.23 26.11
CA VAL A 597 4.12 -13.88 25.54
C VAL A 597 5.55 -13.37 25.43
N GLU A 598 5.97 -13.08 24.21
CA GLU A 598 7.20 -12.32 24.01
C GLU A 598 7.02 -10.90 24.54
N THR A 599 7.98 -10.43 25.34
CA THR A 599 8.03 -9.10 25.94
C THR A 599 9.24 -8.31 25.43
N GLY A 600 9.32 -7.02 25.76
CA GLY A 600 10.31 -6.06 25.25
C GLY A 600 9.72 -5.00 24.33
N ARG A 601 8.39 -4.80 24.32
CA ARG A 601 7.74 -3.68 23.62
C ARG A 601 8.10 -2.37 24.32
N ARG A 602 7.96 -1.26 23.60
CA ARG A 602 8.13 0.09 24.11
C ARG A 602 6.90 0.93 23.79
N ASP A 603 6.66 1.92 24.63
CA ASP A 603 5.45 2.72 24.58
C ASP A 603 5.46 3.74 23.44
N GLY A 604 4.33 3.86 22.76
CA GLY A 604 4.02 4.92 21.82
C GLY A 604 3.96 6.29 22.48
N VAL A 605 4.07 7.34 21.66
CA VAL A 605 3.98 8.75 22.08
C VAL A 605 2.94 9.54 21.27
N VAL A 606 2.23 8.85 20.37
CA VAL A 606 1.15 9.40 19.53
C VAL A 606 -0.13 8.67 19.92
N SER A 607 -1.22 9.41 19.99
CA SER A 607 -2.58 8.90 20.22
C SER A 607 -3.50 9.95 19.61
N ASP A 608 -4.30 9.52 18.64
CA ASP A 608 -5.11 10.37 17.76
C ASP A 608 -6.28 9.56 17.19
N VAL A 609 -7.52 10.00 17.42
CA VAL A 609 -8.75 9.28 17.00
C VAL A 609 -8.75 8.84 15.53
N ARG A 610 -8.12 9.62 14.64
CA ARG A 610 -8.11 9.37 13.18
C ARG A 610 -7.28 8.14 12.79
N LEU A 611 -6.46 7.62 13.70
CA LEU A 611 -5.66 6.43 13.47
C LEU A 611 -6.50 5.14 13.64
N ALA A 612 -7.63 5.24 14.34
CA ALA A 612 -8.59 4.15 14.55
C ALA A 612 -9.70 4.08 13.48
N ASP A 613 -9.74 5.01 12.51
CA ASP A 613 -10.69 5.02 11.38
C ASP A 613 -10.68 3.72 10.54
N SER A 614 -9.63 2.91 10.66
CA SER A 614 -9.45 1.64 9.94
C SER A 614 -9.77 0.38 10.78
N MET A 615 -10.28 0.53 12.01
CA MET A 615 -10.69 -0.59 12.86
C MET A 615 -11.75 -1.48 12.16
N PRO A 616 -11.74 -2.81 12.37
CA PRO A 616 -12.85 -3.68 12.00
C PRO A 616 -14.16 -3.26 12.67
N ASP A 617 -15.25 -3.27 11.91
CA ASP A 617 -16.60 -2.90 12.35
C ASP A 617 -17.54 -4.11 12.29
N VAL A 618 -18.58 -4.12 13.13
CA VAL A 618 -19.57 -5.21 13.20
C VAL A 618 -20.37 -5.38 11.90
N ALA A 619 -20.48 -4.33 11.08
CA ALA A 619 -21.16 -4.32 9.79
C ALA A 619 -20.23 -4.50 8.58
N ASP A 620 -18.91 -4.65 8.77
CA ASP A 620 -17.98 -4.99 7.69
C ASP A 620 -18.39 -6.30 7.00
N SER A 621 -18.23 -6.36 5.67
CA SER A 621 -18.33 -7.63 4.95
C SER A 621 -17.08 -8.48 5.17
N ILE A 622 -17.19 -9.79 4.96
CA ILE A 622 -16.05 -10.72 5.10
C ILE A 622 -14.83 -10.32 4.27
N HIS A 623 -15.03 -9.77 3.06
CA HIS A 623 -13.95 -9.20 2.25
C HIS A 623 -13.23 -8.04 2.95
N ILE A 624 -13.97 -7.13 3.61
CA ILE A 624 -13.37 -6.00 4.34
C ILE A 624 -12.63 -6.49 5.60
N LEU A 625 -13.19 -7.47 6.33
CA LEU A 625 -12.52 -8.09 7.48
C LEU A 625 -11.19 -8.75 7.06
N ARG A 626 -11.21 -9.60 6.02
CA ARG A 626 -10.02 -10.22 5.42
C ARG A 626 -8.99 -9.16 5.00
N ALA A 627 -9.43 -8.08 4.34
CA ALA A 627 -8.55 -6.99 3.93
C ALA A 627 -7.95 -6.19 5.11
N LYS A 628 -8.71 -5.94 6.19
CA LYS A 628 -8.21 -5.24 7.40
C LYS A 628 -7.20 -6.09 8.16
N PHE A 629 -7.42 -7.41 8.28
CA PHE A 629 -6.48 -8.34 8.91
C PHE A 629 -5.22 -8.56 8.05
N SER A 630 -5.36 -8.72 6.73
CA SER A 630 -4.23 -8.86 5.80
C SER A 630 -3.29 -7.64 5.81
N GLN A 631 -3.84 -6.43 5.95
CA GLN A 631 -3.06 -5.20 6.16
C GLN A 631 -2.22 -5.19 7.46
N LYS A 632 -2.57 -6.05 8.43
CA LYS A 632 -1.81 -6.27 9.67
C LYS A 632 -0.87 -7.48 9.61
N GLY A 633 -0.77 -8.17 8.46
CA GLY A 633 0.01 -9.40 8.30
C GLY A 633 -0.70 -10.65 8.86
N LEU A 634 -1.99 -10.54 9.19
CA LEU A 634 -2.82 -11.63 9.70
C LEU A 634 -3.55 -12.29 8.52
N SER A 635 -3.56 -13.63 8.51
CA SER A 635 -4.18 -14.46 7.48
C SER A 635 -5.67 -14.71 7.75
N ASP A 636 -6.37 -15.35 6.82
CA ASP A 636 -7.76 -15.81 7.03
C ASP A 636 -7.90 -16.76 8.22
N LYS A 637 -6.85 -17.53 8.54
CA LYS A 637 -6.79 -18.39 9.74
C LYS A 637 -6.72 -17.53 11.01
N ASP A 638 -5.83 -16.54 11.03
CA ASP A 638 -5.68 -15.61 12.15
C ASP A 638 -6.96 -14.78 12.36
N LEU A 639 -7.65 -14.37 11.28
CA LEU A 639 -8.96 -13.70 11.34
C LEU A 639 -10.00 -14.56 12.05
N VAL A 640 -10.22 -15.79 11.60
CA VAL A 640 -11.22 -16.69 12.21
C VAL A 640 -10.91 -16.95 13.69
N LEU A 641 -9.64 -17.15 14.02
CA LEU A 641 -9.22 -17.42 15.40
C LEU A 641 -9.34 -16.18 16.30
N LEU A 642 -8.87 -15.02 15.86
CA LEU A 642 -8.95 -13.79 16.66
C LEU A 642 -10.39 -13.28 16.79
N SER A 643 -11.24 -13.45 15.78
CA SER A 643 -12.69 -13.24 15.93
C SER A 643 -13.35 -14.26 16.86
N ALA A 644 -12.84 -15.49 16.94
CA ALA A 644 -13.31 -16.48 17.91
C ALA A 644 -12.96 -16.12 19.37
N ALA A 645 -12.22 -15.04 19.63
CA ALA A 645 -12.17 -14.43 20.97
C ALA A 645 -13.57 -14.02 21.49
N HIS A 646 -14.55 -13.83 20.60
CA HIS A 646 -15.96 -13.62 20.96
C HIS A 646 -16.61 -14.84 21.64
N THR A 647 -15.90 -15.95 21.84
CA THR A 647 -16.32 -17.04 22.73
C THR A 647 -16.59 -16.58 24.17
N ILE A 648 -15.95 -15.50 24.61
CA ILE A 648 -16.18 -14.89 25.93
C ILE A 648 -16.71 -13.46 25.83
N GLY A 649 -17.59 -13.12 26.78
CA GLY A 649 -18.07 -11.75 26.97
C GLY A 649 -19.30 -11.37 26.17
N THR A 650 -19.54 -10.06 26.09
CA THR A 650 -20.83 -9.49 25.73
C THR A 650 -20.73 -8.40 24.67
N THR A 651 -21.79 -8.26 23.87
CA THR A 651 -22.05 -7.07 23.02
C THR A 651 -23.27 -6.30 23.54
N ALA A 652 -23.50 -5.10 23.01
CA ALA A 652 -24.67 -4.27 23.33
C ALA A 652 -25.66 -4.24 22.15
N CYS A 653 -26.96 -4.11 22.43
CA CYS A 653 -28.03 -4.09 21.43
C CYS A 653 -27.86 -2.99 20.36
N PHE A 654 -27.14 -1.90 20.66
CA PHE A 654 -26.67 -0.92 19.68
C PHE A 654 -26.04 -1.58 18.43
N PHE A 655 -25.04 -2.44 18.61
CA PHE A 655 -24.33 -3.14 17.52
C PHE A 655 -25.19 -4.17 16.78
N MET A 656 -26.33 -4.58 17.38
CA MET A 656 -27.27 -5.55 16.80
C MET A 656 -28.36 -4.90 15.94
N THR A 657 -28.59 -3.60 16.11
CA THR A 657 -29.83 -2.94 15.62
C THR A 657 -29.97 -3.00 14.10
N GLN A 658 -28.88 -2.78 13.35
CA GLN A 658 -28.88 -2.91 11.89
C GLN A 658 -29.16 -4.35 11.45
N ARG A 659 -28.48 -5.34 12.06
CA ARG A 659 -28.64 -6.75 11.72
C ARG A 659 -30.05 -7.29 11.99
N LEU A 660 -30.69 -6.84 13.08
CA LEU A 660 -32.02 -7.30 13.47
C LEU A 660 -33.17 -6.63 12.71
N TYR A 661 -33.01 -5.39 12.23
CA TYR A 661 -34.12 -4.57 11.75
C TYR A 661 -33.90 -3.74 10.47
N GLN A 662 -32.66 -3.62 9.98
CA GLN A 662 -32.30 -2.78 8.82
C GLN A 662 -31.20 -3.44 7.96
N PHE A 663 -31.23 -4.76 7.80
CA PHE A 663 -30.19 -5.50 7.10
C PHE A 663 -30.21 -5.18 5.59
N PRO A 664 -29.10 -4.72 4.98
CA PRO A 664 -29.14 -4.11 3.64
C PRO A 664 -29.68 -4.99 2.51
N ALA A 665 -29.49 -6.32 2.59
CA ALA A 665 -29.93 -7.24 1.55
C ALA A 665 -31.42 -7.65 1.63
N SER A 666 -32.09 -7.41 2.78
CA SER A 666 -33.48 -7.82 3.02
C SER A 666 -34.43 -6.67 3.35
N GLY A 667 -33.89 -5.49 3.73
CA GLY A 667 -34.68 -4.38 4.28
C GLY A 667 -35.29 -4.67 5.65
N GLY A 668 -34.90 -5.77 6.31
CA GLY A 668 -35.47 -6.25 7.56
C GLY A 668 -34.43 -6.91 8.44
N SER A 669 -34.64 -8.17 8.81
CA SER A 669 -33.62 -8.95 9.54
C SER A 669 -32.65 -9.63 8.60
N ASP A 670 -31.42 -9.86 9.06
CA ASP A 670 -30.43 -10.70 8.39
C ASP A 670 -30.97 -12.14 8.21
N PRO A 671 -31.09 -12.64 6.96
CA PRO A 671 -31.55 -14.00 6.69
C PRO A 671 -30.55 -15.10 7.11
N SER A 672 -29.31 -14.74 7.49
CA SER A 672 -28.34 -15.68 8.07
C SER A 672 -28.61 -16.01 9.55
N ILE A 673 -29.51 -15.29 10.23
CA ILE A 673 -29.89 -15.60 11.61
C ILE A 673 -30.79 -16.84 11.63
N ASN A 674 -30.48 -17.81 12.49
CA ASN A 674 -31.30 -19.00 12.68
C ASN A 674 -32.77 -18.62 13.01
N PRO A 675 -33.78 -19.14 12.30
CA PRO A 675 -35.19 -18.75 12.51
C PRO A 675 -35.71 -18.97 13.94
N GLY A 676 -35.15 -19.94 14.69
CA GLY A 676 -35.47 -20.15 16.11
C GLY A 676 -34.80 -19.15 17.05
N PHE A 677 -33.69 -18.52 16.63
CA PHE A 677 -32.92 -17.56 17.43
C PHE A 677 -33.34 -16.10 17.19
N LEU A 678 -33.86 -15.78 16.00
CA LEU A 678 -34.31 -14.43 15.67
C LEU A 678 -35.37 -13.86 16.65
N PRO A 679 -36.35 -14.63 17.17
CA PRO A 679 -37.28 -14.14 18.19
C PRO A 679 -36.60 -13.84 19.53
N GLU A 680 -35.63 -14.66 19.92
CA GLU A 680 -34.85 -14.52 21.16
C GLU A 680 -34.03 -13.24 21.13
N LEU A 681 -33.24 -13.03 20.06
CA LEU A 681 -32.48 -11.79 19.85
C LEU A 681 -33.37 -10.54 19.80
N LYS A 682 -34.56 -10.61 19.19
CA LYS A 682 -35.51 -9.49 19.15
C LYS A 682 -36.27 -9.25 20.47
N SER A 683 -36.29 -10.24 21.37
CA SER A 683 -36.84 -10.11 22.72
C SER A 683 -35.85 -9.38 23.62
N THR A 684 -34.56 -9.75 23.55
CA THR A 684 -33.48 -9.08 24.30
C THR A 684 -33.14 -7.70 23.75
N CYS A 685 -33.14 -7.54 22.43
CA CYS A 685 -32.83 -6.28 21.73
C CYS A 685 -34.01 -5.78 20.88
N PRO A 686 -35.13 -5.33 21.49
CA PRO A 686 -36.27 -4.83 20.74
C PRO A 686 -35.97 -3.50 20.03
N LYS A 687 -36.60 -3.26 18.88
CA LYS A 687 -36.31 -2.14 17.95
C LYS A 687 -36.28 -0.74 18.59
N ASN A 688 -37.11 -0.51 19.60
CA ASN A 688 -37.19 0.74 20.36
C ASN A 688 -36.83 0.52 21.85
N GLY A 689 -36.03 -0.50 22.15
CA GLY A 689 -35.56 -0.81 23.50
C GLY A 689 -34.34 0.01 23.92
N ASP A 690 -33.85 -0.26 25.13
CA ASP A 690 -32.58 0.27 25.60
C ASP A 690 -31.41 -0.35 24.83
N SER A 691 -30.77 0.44 23.97
CA SER A 691 -29.61 0.03 23.16
C SER A 691 -28.37 -0.35 23.97
N SER A 692 -28.32 0.00 25.27
CA SER A 692 -27.22 -0.33 26.18
C SER A 692 -27.33 -1.75 26.78
N VAL A 693 -28.52 -2.38 26.70
CA VAL A 693 -28.73 -3.77 27.12
C VAL A 693 -27.71 -4.68 26.45
N ARG A 694 -27.13 -5.57 27.25
CA ARG A 694 -26.04 -6.46 26.85
C ARG A 694 -26.49 -7.90 26.77
N LEU A 695 -25.95 -8.62 25.79
CA LEU A 695 -26.11 -10.06 25.63
C LEU A 695 -24.75 -10.71 25.37
N ALA A 696 -24.59 -11.97 25.77
CA ALA A 696 -23.38 -12.73 25.47
C ALA A 696 -23.23 -12.97 23.97
N MET A 697 -21.99 -13.08 23.49
CA MET A 697 -21.71 -13.29 22.07
C MET A 697 -21.68 -14.78 21.69
N ASP A 698 -21.40 -15.67 22.64
CA ASP A 698 -21.31 -17.12 22.44
C ASP A 698 -22.37 -17.86 23.29
N ARG A 699 -23.32 -18.50 22.61
CA ARG A 699 -24.46 -19.19 23.23
C ARG A 699 -24.05 -20.56 23.76
N GLY A 700 -24.21 -20.76 25.07
CA GLY A 700 -24.03 -22.03 25.79
C GLY A 700 -22.67 -22.21 26.46
N SER A 701 -21.78 -21.23 26.38
CA SER A 701 -20.41 -21.28 26.89
C SER A 701 -19.90 -19.91 27.37
N GLU A 702 -20.80 -18.98 27.71
CA GLU A 702 -20.62 -17.50 27.78
C GLU A 702 -19.41 -17.00 28.62
N GLN A 703 -18.88 -17.86 29.50
CA GLN A 703 -17.79 -17.62 30.47
C GLN A 703 -16.57 -18.56 30.27
N THR A 704 -16.58 -19.41 29.24
CA THR A 704 -15.54 -20.41 28.96
C THR A 704 -14.97 -20.18 27.57
N PHE A 705 -13.65 -20.05 27.49
CA PHE A 705 -12.96 -19.84 26.22
C PHE A 705 -12.79 -21.17 25.49
N ASP A 706 -13.67 -21.46 24.54
CA ASP A 706 -13.63 -22.70 23.75
C ASP A 706 -14.12 -22.50 22.30
N ASN A 707 -14.29 -23.59 21.54
CA ASN A 707 -14.67 -23.53 20.12
C ASN A 707 -16.20 -23.42 19.86
N GLN A 708 -17.04 -23.20 20.87
CA GLN A 708 -18.49 -23.06 20.76
C GLN A 708 -18.92 -21.91 19.85
N ILE A 709 -18.22 -20.77 19.87
CA ILE A 709 -18.47 -19.65 18.95
C ILE A 709 -18.40 -20.08 17.48
N LEU A 710 -17.46 -20.98 17.13
CA LEU A 710 -17.34 -21.54 15.78
C LEU A 710 -18.56 -22.42 15.42
N LYS A 711 -19.07 -23.21 16.39
CA LYS A 711 -20.29 -24.02 16.23
C LYS A 711 -21.51 -23.13 16.04
N ASN A 712 -21.59 -22.03 16.79
CA ASN A 712 -22.67 -21.05 16.74
C ASN A 712 -22.65 -20.27 15.41
N ILE A 713 -21.47 -19.82 14.94
CA ILE A 713 -21.27 -19.23 13.61
C ILE A 713 -21.76 -20.19 12.51
N ARG A 714 -21.28 -21.44 12.51
CA ARG A 714 -21.67 -22.47 11.53
C ARG A 714 -23.19 -22.72 11.47
N SER A 715 -23.88 -22.55 12.59
CA SER A 715 -25.28 -22.99 12.79
C SER A 715 -26.30 -21.84 12.77
N GLY A 716 -25.87 -20.62 12.42
CA GLY A 716 -26.73 -19.42 12.36
C GLY A 716 -27.01 -18.75 13.71
N PHE A 717 -26.27 -19.12 14.77
CA PHE A 717 -26.37 -18.59 16.13
C PHE A 717 -25.28 -17.57 16.48
N ALA A 718 -24.42 -17.16 15.52
CA ALA A 718 -23.58 -15.99 15.69
C ALA A 718 -24.42 -14.75 16.05
N VAL A 719 -23.93 -13.94 16.98
CA VAL A 719 -24.61 -12.71 17.43
C VAL A 719 -24.25 -11.53 16.51
N LEU A 720 -22.97 -11.22 16.32
CA LEU A 720 -22.54 -10.13 15.43
C LEU A 720 -22.64 -10.50 13.94
N GLN A 721 -22.83 -9.49 13.09
CA GLN A 721 -22.83 -9.66 11.62
C GLN A 721 -21.44 -10.02 11.09
N SER A 722 -20.37 -9.43 11.65
CA SER A 722 -18.97 -9.80 11.39
C SER A 722 -18.75 -11.31 11.52
N ASP A 723 -19.24 -11.88 12.61
CA ASP A 723 -18.98 -13.27 12.98
C ASP A 723 -19.76 -14.23 12.08
N ALA A 724 -21.02 -13.90 11.78
CA ALA A 724 -21.82 -14.61 10.80
C ALA A 724 -21.22 -14.54 9.38
N SER A 725 -20.54 -13.44 9.04
CA SER A 725 -19.89 -13.25 7.74
C SER A 725 -18.67 -14.16 7.56
N LEU A 726 -18.02 -14.63 8.64
CA LEU A 726 -16.91 -15.60 8.57
C LEU A 726 -17.31 -16.94 7.90
N TYR A 727 -18.59 -17.30 7.90
CA TYR A 727 -19.09 -18.53 7.27
C TYR A 727 -19.63 -18.32 5.84
N GLN A 728 -19.56 -17.09 5.32
CA GLN A 728 -20.03 -16.73 3.96
C GLN A 728 -18.91 -16.83 2.91
N ASP A 729 -17.64 -16.68 3.30
CA ASP A 729 -16.47 -16.86 2.43
C ASP A 729 -15.92 -18.30 2.53
N LYS A 730 -15.55 -18.88 1.39
CA LYS A 730 -15.04 -20.26 1.27
C LYS A 730 -13.78 -20.52 2.11
N ALA A 731 -12.86 -19.54 2.20
CA ALA A 731 -11.60 -19.69 2.91
C ALA A 731 -11.81 -19.72 4.43
N THR A 732 -12.47 -18.70 4.98
CA THR A 732 -12.74 -18.62 6.42
C THR A 732 -13.72 -19.70 6.87
N LYS A 733 -14.70 -20.08 6.05
CA LYS A 733 -15.53 -21.27 6.28
C LYS A 733 -14.70 -22.55 6.38
N SER A 734 -13.75 -22.77 5.46
CA SER A 734 -12.89 -23.96 5.52
C SER A 734 -12.02 -24.01 6.77
N VAL A 735 -11.65 -22.85 7.35
CA VAL A 735 -10.98 -22.79 8.65
C VAL A 735 -11.95 -23.17 9.78
N ILE A 736 -13.16 -22.59 9.81
CA ILE A 736 -14.20 -22.91 10.81
C ILE A 736 -14.50 -24.42 10.81
N ASP A 737 -14.79 -25.01 9.65
CA ASP A 737 -15.13 -26.42 9.54
C ASP A 737 -13.96 -27.35 9.92
N SER A 738 -12.70 -26.89 9.78
CA SER A 738 -11.53 -27.68 10.21
C SER A 738 -11.47 -27.89 11.73
N TYR A 739 -11.88 -26.92 12.55
CA TYR A 739 -11.94 -27.06 14.02
C TYR A 739 -13.15 -27.86 14.51
N LEU A 740 -14.12 -28.13 13.63
CA LEU A 740 -15.39 -28.77 13.95
C LEU A 740 -15.60 -30.13 13.26
N GLY A 741 -14.53 -30.67 12.66
CA GLY A 741 -14.49 -31.98 12.01
C GLY A 741 -13.79 -33.06 12.86
N PRO A 742 -13.88 -34.35 12.47
CA PRO A 742 -13.37 -35.49 13.25
C PRO A 742 -11.84 -35.64 13.26
N ARG A 743 -11.10 -34.68 12.70
CA ARG A 743 -9.62 -34.59 12.70
C ARG A 743 -9.19 -33.14 12.97
N SER A 744 -9.84 -32.48 13.92
CA SER A 744 -9.61 -31.07 14.22
C SER A 744 -8.22 -30.79 14.75
N SER A 745 -7.60 -29.72 14.26
CA SER A 745 -6.50 -29.02 14.94
C SER A 745 -6.97 -28.48 16.30
N SER A 746 -6.06 -28.32 17.28
CA SER A 746 -6.40 -27.64 18.53
C SER A 746 -6.67 -26.16 18.24
N PHE A 747 -7.91 -25.75 18.51
CA PHE A 747 -8.36 -24.37 18.42
C PHE A 747 -7.54 -23.48 19.37
N GLU A 748 -7.24 -23.99 20.55
CA GLU A 748 -6.59 -23.30 21.66
C GLU A 748 -5.11 -23.03 21.32
N ALA A 749 -4.40 -24.03 20.79
CA ALA A 749 -3.00 -23.88 20.37
C ALA A 749 -2.84 -22.92 19.17
N ASP A 750 -3.75 -22.99 18.20
CA ASP A 750 -3.76 -22.09 17.05
C ASP A 750 -4.19 -20.67 17.43
N PHE A 751 -5.13 -20.50 18.37
CA PHE A 751 -5.49 -19.20 18.92
C PHE A 751 -4.31 -18.55 19.64
N ALA A 752 -3.60 -19.31 20.47
CA ALA A 752 -2.37 -18.86 21.11
C ALA A 752 -1.31 -18.39 20.10
N ALA A 753 -1.09 -19.16 19.02
CA ALA A 753 -0.19 -18.75 17.94
C ALA A 753 -0.64 -17.45 17.25
N SER A 754 -1.95 -17.30 17.03
CA SER A 754 -2.56 -16.09 16.45
C SER A 754 -2.40 -14.87 17.36
N MET A 755 -2.56 -15.03 18.68
CA MET A 755 -2.33 -13.98 19.67
C MET A 755 -0.87 -13.55 19.74
N VAL A 756 0.08 -14.50 19.73
CA VAL A 756 1.53 -14.18 19.67
C VAL A 756 1.89 -13.47 18.35
N LYS A 757 1.26 -13.86 17.23
CA LYS A 757 1.42 -13.18 15.94
C LYS A 757 0.85 -11.76 15.95
N MET A 758 -0.35 -11.57 16.50
CA MET A 758 -0.96 -10.24 16.68
C MET A 758 -0.09 -9.36 17.57
N GLY A 759 0.41 -9.88 18.69
CA GLY A 759 1.28 -9.17 19.63
C GLY A 759 2.63 -8.69 19.06
N ARG A 760 2.97 -9.04 17.81
CA ARG A 760 4.17 -8.58 17.08
C ARG A 760 3.88 -7.43 16.10
N ILE A 761 2.63 -7.02 15.90
CA ILE A 761 2.24 -5.96 14.95
C ILE A 761 2.84 -4.62 15.36
N GLY A 762 3.58 -3.97 14.45
CA GLY A 762 4.01 -2.57 14.55
C GLY A 762 4.97 -2.20 15.71
N VAL A 763 5.39 -3.18 16.52
CA VAL A 763 6.03 -2.96 17.83
C VAL A 763 7.26 -2.05 17.83
N LEU A 764 7.29 -1.15 18.81
CA LEU A 764 8.45 -0.32 19.13
C LEU A 764 9.42 -1.10 20.01
N THR A 765 10.72 -1.01 19.71
CA THR A 765 11.79 -1.78 20.37
C THR A 765 13.12 -1.00 20.32
N GLY A 766 14.06 -1.37 21.20
CA GLY A 766 15.38 -0.74 21.29
C GLY A 766 15.29 0.69 21.81
N SER A 767 15.70 1.66 20.99
CA SER A 767 15.61 3.11 21.28
C SER A 767 14.34 3.78 20.74
N ARG A 768 13.44 3.03 20.08
CA ARG A 768 12.17 3.55 19.55
C ARG A 768 11.09 3.47 20.63
N GLY A 769 10.26 4.51 20.78
CA GLY A 769 9.27 4.58 21.87
C GLY A 769 9.92 4.79 23.25
N THR A 770 9.08 4.98 24.27
CA THR A 770 9.50 5.23 25.66
C THR A 770 9.23 4.01 26.57
N ILE A 771 9.50 4.14 27.87
CA ILE A 771 8.84 3.33 28.91
C ILE A 771 8.08 4.33 29.77
N ARG A 772 6.76 4.43 29.60
CA ARG A 772 5.92 5.32 30.43
C ARG A 772 6.00 4.88 31.88
N ARG A 773 5.91 5.82 32.84
CA ARG A 773 5.70 5.49 34.27
C ARG A 773 4.23 5.38 34.65
N VAL A 774 3.38 6.14 33.96
CA VAL A 774 1.92 6.16 34.10
C VAL A 774 1.36 5.99 32.69
N CYS A 775 0.54 4.98 32.44
CA CYS A 775 0.13 4.59 31.09
C CYS A 775 -0.71 5.67 30.40
N SER A 776 -1.55 6.37 31.17
CA SER A 776 -2.33 7.52 30.70
C SER A 776 -1.51 8.71 30.23
N SER A 777 -0.22 8.85 30.58
CA SER A 777 0.56 10.06 30.27
C SER A 777 1.91 9.78 29.61
N SER A 778 2.45 10.80 28.92
CA SER A 778 3.86 10.79 28.50
C SER A 778 4.76 11.13 29.69
N ASN A 779 5.95 10.53 29.74
CA ASN A 779 6.96 10.94 30.73
C ASN A 779 7.31 12.42 30.57
N SER A 780 7.53 13.08 31.71
CA SER A 780 8.08 14.44 31.82
C SER A 780 9.59 14.48 31.57
#